data_AF-A0A7S6MEN5-F1
#
_entry.id   AF-A0A7S6MEN5-F1
#
_cell.length_a   1.000
_cell.length_b   1.000
_cell.length_c   1.000
_cell.angle_alpha   90.00
_cell.angle_beta   90.00
_cell.angle_gamma   90.00
#
_symmetry.space_group_name_H-M   'P 1'
#
loop_
_entity.id
_entity.type
_entity.pdbx_description
1 polymer ?
#
loop_
_entity_poly.entity_id
_entity_poly.type
_entity_poly.pdbx_seq_one_letter_code
_entity_poly.pdbx_strand_id
1 'polypeptide(L)'
;MPSKPRWKLSDAYLAVPLEGSVSMGVLQACVVARREPDPVAGHFVTLREEADARVLLGCLLDAGGRVHRWLEMAFQDIDRVARGLHGARQAVTNRLLDDRWQSNVEACDAVPDAPLFRIGWEADHPAPTYVDLKTGSCVTPGQGGSQGETAGAWRLCVDDAALTAAGLPAYGGSLHRYWRAGTTGSFAPTSADAPTNDRCVTREQALMTISTAPALNPGAGLLRIREHLPLMYESFIDVLGGEAWEGVRHGRQAIDLGPDLDEPMVIPEGHLLGEDWLFQGRHGRAGRIIETLHLKIRMLGDAIAAVHRHVRMTQAPLLNLNADSFRVRLATQSAGLPRLWAASAVLVDPGAAIRLPIRGTDTAYFARGQDGLTVYHPVSAAAAPSGRGVVRLRGAVSDTDKETILEGTFDTQERFTCARNDLVWLRLTVRDKPVDLYARFDEQAAMASGEKRFRTVPHQFSTDLRSALKDAAGIPLGNVPFEVVPLLTSPQDMYALGVLGVRTLLVNRDNTLPVALDELLSLARQLQVEYDEHTPLRERIATIMARDPRWQDSLGPHRLLRQSMDPAEARDLIPAELWYDVLATLVRLFPGAGPDSHCRDFADAPSGGIHRIFDPVLKNVGDLIVKSRSLIVIDWRFNREIHAVLRQIGLGIGAR
;
A
#
# COMPACT_ATOMS: atom_id res chain seq x y z
N MET A 1 -36.95 11.12 -15.93
CA MET A 1 -36.03 10.02 -16.30
C MET A 1 -36.40 8.80 -15.47
N PRO A 2 -36.61 7.62 -16.07
CA PRO A 2 -36.93 6.42 -15.30
C PRO A 2 -35.74 6.10 -14.38
N SER A 3 -35.99 5.95 -13.08
CA SER A 3 -34.98 5.46 -12.15
C SER A 3 -34.51 4.09 -12.63
N LYS A 4 -33.23 3.97 -13.00
CA LYS A 4 -32.64 2.68 -13.36
C LYS A 4 -32.98 1.63 -12.28
N PRO A 5 -33.31 0.39 -12.65
CA PRO A 5 -33.68 -0.64 -11.69
C PRO A 5 -32.52 -0.86 -10.72
N ARG A 6 -32.79 -0.65 -9.43
CA ARG A 6 -31.85 -0.95 -8.34
C ARG A 6 -31.69 -2.46 -8.20
N TRP A 7 -30.45 -2.91 -8.01
CA TRP A 7 -30.00 -4.29 -8.14
C TRP A 7 -30.17 -5.11 -6.84
N LYS A 8 -30.27 -6.44 -6.96
CA LYS A 8 -30.36 -7.41 -5.87
C LYS A 8 -29.17 -8.37 -5.94
N LEU A 9 -28.59 -8.68 -4.78
CA LEU A 9 -27.58 -9.75 -4.65
C LEU A 9 -28.14 -11.08 -5.16
N SER A 10 -27.28 -11.91 -5.75
CA SER A 10 -27.65 -13.26 -6.14
C SER A 10 -27.93 -14.14 -4.92
N ASP A 11 -28.74 -15.19 -5.08
CA ASP A 11 -29.22 -16.04 -3.97
C ASP A 11 -28.09 -16.76 -3.20
N ALA A 12 -26.92 -16.92 -3.84
CA ALA A 12 -25.72 -17.49 -3.23
C ALA A 12 -25.12 -16.61 -2.13
N TYR A 13 -25.41 -15.31 -2.16
CA TYR A 13 -24.88 -14.32 -1.23
C TYR A 13 -25.99 -13.76 -0.34
N LEU A 14 -25.54 -13.27 0.81
CA LEU A 14 -26.34 -12.60 1.80
C LEU A 14 -25.62 -11.33 2.20
N ALA A 15 -26.37 -10.24 2.32
CA ALA A 15 -25.91 -9.02 2.96
C ALA A 15 -26.32 -9.05 4.43
N VAL A 16 -25.33 -9.06 5.32
CA VAL A 16 -25.50 -9.14 6.78
C VAL A 16 -25.27 -7.76 7.38
N PRO A 17 -26.28 -7.11 7.97
CA PRO A 17 -26.13 -5.80 8.62
C PRO A 17 -25.10 -5.84 9.76
N LEU A 18 -24.23 -4.84 9.83
CA LEU A 18 -23.21 -4.75 10.89
C LEU A 18 -23.81 -4.49 12.27
N GLU A 19 -24.86 -3.67 12.33
CA GLU A 19 -25.62 -3.38 13.55
C GLU A 19 -26.90 -4.22 13.58
N GLY A 20 -27.27 -4.72 14.77
CA GLY A 20 -28.52 -5.45 14.97
C GLY A 20 -29.73 -4.64 14.50
N SER A 21 -30.67 -5.31 13.81
CA SER A 21 -31.82 -4.75 13.09
C SER A 21 -32.24 -3.32 13.50
N VAL A 22 -31.72 -2.31 12.80
CA VAL A 22 -32.16 -0.93 12.99
C VAL A 22 -33.56 -0.77 12.41
N SER A 23 -34.41 -0.08 13.16
CA SER A 23 -35.80 0.27 12.89
C SER A 23 -36.08 0.62 11.42
N MET A 24 -37.23 0.15 10.91
CA MET A 24 -37.73 0.36 9.55
C MET A 24 -37.56 1.82 9.08
N GLY A 25 -36.57 2.08 8.21
CA GLY A 25 -36.43 3.39 7.55
C GLY A 25 -35.04 3.78 7.03
N VAL A 26 -33.94 3.10 7.40
CA VAL A 26 -32.56 3.60 7.17
C VAL A 26 -31.77 2.68 6.23
N LEU A 27 -30.89 3.26 5.40
CA LEU A 27 -29.88 2.51 4.64
C LEU A 27 -28.96 1.76 5.62
N GLN A 28 -28.69 0.48 5.36
CA GLN A 28 -27.88 -0.37 6.23
C GLN A 28 -26.54 -0.69 5.58
N ALA A 29 -25.44 -0.50 6.32
CA ALA A 29 -24.14 -1.03 5.95
C ALA A 29 -24.07 -2.52 6.28
N CYS A 30 -23.88 -3.34 5.26
CA CYS A 30 -23.89 -4.79 5.36
C CYS A 30 -22.58 -5.38 4.83
N VAL A 31 -22.04 -6.40 5.51
CA VAL A 31 -20.99 -7.24 4.93
C VAL A 31 -21.60 -8.27 3.99
N VAL A 32 -20.91 -8.58 2.90
CA VAL A 32 -21.34 -9.62 1.95
C VAL A 32 -20.74 -10.96 2.36
N ALA A 33 -21.61 -11.94 2.62
CA ALA A 33 -21.22 -13.29 2.97
C ALA A 33 -21.90 -14.30 2.05
N ARG A 34 -21.18 -15.37 1.69
CA ARG A 34 -21.73 -16.51 0.95
C ARG A 34 -22.40 -17.48 1.93
N ARG A 35 -23.56 -18.01 1.55
CA ARG A 35 -24.32 -18.97 2.39
C ARG A 35 -23.54 -20.26 2.63
N GLU A 36 -22.88 -20.75 1.60
CA GLU A 36 -21.97 -21.89 1.65
C GLU A 36 -20.54 -21.39 1.45
N PRO A 37 -19.56 -21.89 2.21
CA PRO A 37 -18.19 -21.40 2.07
C PRO A 37 -17.65 -21.78 0.69
N ASP A 38 -16.96 -20.85 0.04
CA ASP A 38 -16.05 -21.21 -1.03
C ASP A 38 -14.90 -22.06 -0.44
N PRO A 39 -14.48 -23.16 -1.08
CA PRO A 39 -13.43 -24.02 -0.53
C PRO A 39 -12.07 -23.31 -0.37
N VAL A 40 -11.83 -22.23 -1.11
CA VAL A 40 -10.59 -21.45 -1.04
C VAL A 40 -10.82 -20.12 -0.32
N ALA A 41 -11.87 -19.38 -0.69
CA ALA A 41 -12.11 -18.03 -0.19
C ALA A 41 -12.93 -17.98 1.12
N GLY A 42 -13.57 -19.08 1.51
CA GLY A 42 -14.42 -19.15 2.69
C GLY A 42 -15.77 -18.43 2.48
N HIS A 43 -16.34 -17.90 3.56
CA HIS A 43 -17.65 -17.23 3.52
C HIS A 43 -17.58 -15.77 3.07
N PHE A 44 -16.51 -15.05 3.41
CA PHE A 44 -16.42 -13.61 3.16
C PHE A 44 -15.64 -13.33 1.89
N VAL A 45 -16.13 -12.36 1.12
CA VAL A 45 -15.42 -11.88 -0.08
C VAL A 45 -14.28 -10.97 0.37
N THR A 46 -13.09 -11.53 0.55
CA THR A 46 -11.88 -10.76 0.87
C THR A 46 -11.40 -10.03 -0.39
N LEU A 47 -11.40 -8.69 -0.34
CA LEU A 47 -10.94 -7.84 -1.44
C LEU A 47 -9.42 -7.70 -1.45
N ARG A 48 -8.82 -7.57 -0.27
CA ARG A 48 -7.36 -7.51 -0.06
C ARG A 48 -7.03 -7.63 1.42
N GLU A 49 -5.74 -7.69 1.68
CA GLU A 49 -5.16 -7.82 3.00
C GLU A 49 -4.13 -6.69 3.22
N GLU A 50 -4.38 -5.83 4.21
CA GLU A 50 -3.47 -4.76 4.63
C GLU A 50 -2.57 -5.26 5.78
N ALA A 51 -1.58 -4.48 6.20
CA ALA A 51 -0.65 -4.87 7.27
C ALA A 51 -1.39 -5.15 8.60
N ASP A 52 -2.35 -4.30 8.93
CA ASP A 52 -3.12 -4.31 10.17
C ASP A 52 -4.64 -4.34 9.92
N ALA A 53 -5.07 -4.76 8.71
CA ALA A 53 -6.48 -4.87 8.38
C ALA A 53 -6.79 -6.00 7.39
N ARG A 54 -8.00 -6.56 7.51
CA ARG A 54 -8.62 -7.39 6.48
C ARG A 54 -9.72 -6.60 5.80
N VAL A 55 -9.69 -6.53 4.47
CA VAL A 55 -10.65 -5.73 3.71
C VAL A 55 -11.66 -6.65 3.04
N LEU A 56 -12.92 -6.50 3.41
CA LEU A 56 -14.03 -7.30 2.92
C LEU A 56 -14.96 -6.48 2.02
N LEU A 57 -15.64 -7.16 1.10
CA LEU A 57 -16.74 -6.55 0.34
C LEU A 57 -17.96 -6.36 1.25
N GLY A 58 -18.50 -5.15 1.22
CA GLY A 58 -19.76 -4.79 1.84
C GLY A 58 -20.68 -4.10 0.85
N CYS A 59 -21.88 -3.73 1.30
CA CYS A 59 -22.84 -2.97 0.51
C CYS A 59 -23.71 -2.08 1.39
N LEU A 60 -24.31 -1.05 0.79
CA LEU A 60 -25.43 -0.31 1.38
C LEU A 60 -26.75 -0.86 0.85
N LEU A 61 -27.58 -1.36 1.75
CA LEU A 61 -28.93 -1.85 1.44
C LEU A 61 -30.01 -0.86 1.85
N ASP A 62 -31.08 -0.78 1.05
CA ASP A 62 -32.36 -0.23 1.52
C ASP A 62 -33.25 -1.30 2.16
N ALA A 63 -34.36 -0.85 2.74
CA ALA A 63 -35.38 -1.72 3.33
C ALA A 63 -36.00 -2.74 2.34
N GLY A 64 -35.84 -2.53 1.03
CA GLY A 64 -36.26 -3.48 -0.01
C GLY A 64 -35.21 -4.53 -0.36
N GLY A 65 -34.09 -4.56 0.37
CA GLY A 65 -32.96 -5.45 0.08
C GLY A 65 -32.21 -5.09 -1.20
N ARG A 66 -32.35 -3.86 -1.70
CA ARG A 66 -31.67 -3.42 -2.91
C ARG A 66 -30.33 -2.78 -2.58
N VAL A 67 -29.31 -3.12 -3.34
CA VAL A 67 -27.98 -2.55 -3.19
C VAL A 67 -27.93 -1.17 -3.86
N HIS A 68 -27.53 -0.17 -3.08
CA HIS A 68 -27.32 1.21 -3.54
C HIS A 68 -25.88 1.49 -3.89
N ARG A 69 -24.95 0.96 -3.08
CA ARG A 69 -23.52 1.13 -3.26
C ARG A 69 -22.79 -0.11 -2.77
N TRP A 70 -21.65 -0.37 -3.40
CA TRP A 70 -20.68 -1.32 -2.93
C TRP A 70 -19.70 -0.63 -1.99
N LEU A 71 -19.27 -1.34 -0.95
CA LEU A 71 -18.41 -0.82 0.10
C LEU A 71 -17.16 -1.69 0.28
N GLU A 72 -16.06 -1.06 0.66
CA GLU A 72 -14.91 -1.74 1.24
C GLU A 72 -14.94 -1.57 2.74
N MET A 73 -14.93 -2.68 3.46
CA MET A 73 -14.98 -2.75 4.91
C MET A 73 -13.64 -3.26 5.42
N ALA A 74 -12.77 -2.36 5.86
CA ALA A 74 -11.48 -2.72 6.43
C ALA A 74 -11.63 -2.91 7.95
N PHE A 75 -11.49 -4.15 8.41
CA PHE A 75 -11.50 -4.51 9.82
C PHE A 75 -10.07 -4.61 10.33
N GLN A 76 -9.74 -3.89 11.41
CA GLN A 76 -8.42 -3.94 12.03
C GLN A 76 -8.12 -5.36 12.53
N ASP A 77 -6.98 -5.92 12.11
CA ASP A 77 -6.54 -7.27 12.40
C ASP A 77 -5.08 -7.25 12.87
N ILE A 78 -4.90 -7.48 14.18
CA ILE A 78 -3.59 -7.45 14.84
C ILE A 78 -2.80 -8.75 14.71
N ASP A 79 -3.45 -9.88 14.43
CA ASP A 79 -2.77 -11.19 14.42
C ASP A 79 -1.80 -11.28 13.23
N ARG A 80 -2.01 -10.46 12.20
CA ARG A 80 -1.11 -10.35 11.04
C ARG A 80 0.14 -9.55 11.41
N VAL A 81 -0.03 -8.43 12.12
CA VAL A 81 1.08 -7.62 12.64
C VAL A 81 1.91 -8.40 13.65
N ALA A 82 1.26 -9.15 14.54
CA ALA A 82 1.93 -9.94 15.58
C ALA A 82 2.83 -11.05 15.01
N ARG A 83 2.47 -11.61 13.85
CA ARG A 83 3.25 -12.65 13.16
C ARG A 83 4.44 -12.10 12.36
N GLY A 84 4.49 -10.79 12.07
CA GLY A 84 5.60 -10.17 11.35
C GLY A 84 6.84 -9.95 12.23
N LEU A 85 8.01 -9.73 11.61
CA LEU A 85 9.28 -9.43 12.30
C LEU A 85 9.16 -8.26 13.30
N HIS A 86 8.27 -7.31 13.04
CA HIS A 86 8.01 -6.18 13.93
C HIS A 86 7.25 -6.54 15.21
N GLY A 87 6.41 -7.58 15.20
CA GLY A 87 5.81 -8.14 16.41
C GLY A 87 6.87 -8.63 17.40
N ALA A 88 7.98 -9.19 16.89
CA ALA A 88 9.09 -9.69 17.72
C ALA A 88 9.88 -8.58 18.42
N ARG A 89 9.87 -7.35 17.90
CA ARG A 89 10.57 -6.19 18.48
C ARG A 89 9.86 -5.60 19.71
N GLN A 90 8.66 -6.06 20.07
CA GLN A 90 7.80 -5.44 21.11
C GLN A 90 7.58 -3.93 20.94
N ALA A 91 7.92 -3.37 19.77
CA ALA A 91 7.84 -1.95 19.47
C ALA A 91 6.43 -1.54 19.01
N VAL A 92 5.58 -2.52 18.69
CA VAL A 92 4.20 -2.31 18.26
C VAL A 92 3.27 -2.75 19.38
N THR A 93 2.32 -1.88 19.72
CA THR A 93 1.29 -2.14 20.72
C THR A 93 -0.09 -1.84 20.13
N ASN A 94 -1.17 -2.30 20.78
CA ASN A 94 -2.52 -1.97 20.32
C ASN A 94 -2.74 -0.46 20.25
N ARG A 95 -2.27 0.31 21.24
CA ARG A 95 -2.39 1.77 21.24
C ARG A 95 -1.72 2.40 20.02
N LEU A 96 -0.51 1.95 19.67
CA LEU A 96 0.17 2.46 18.47
C LEU A 96 -0.62 2.15 17.19
N LEU A 97 -1.23 0.96 17.10
CA LEU A 97 -2.04 0.56 15.96
C LEU A 97 -3.37 1.33 15.90
N ASP A 98 -4.00 1.62 17.04
CA ASP A 98 -5.21 2.43 17.13
C ASP A 98 -4.93 3.89 16.75
N ASP A 99 -3.83 4.47 17.26
CA ASP A 99 -3.39 5.83 16.89
C ASP A 99 -3.11 5.94 15.38
N ARG A 100 -2.44 4.93 14.80
CA ARG A 100 -2.20 4.84 13.35
C ARG A 100 -3.50 4.68 12.57
N TRP A 101 -4.41 3.82 13.04
CA TRP A 101 -5.73 3.64 12.43
C TRP A 101 -6.50 4.94 12.36
N GLN A 102 -6.56 5.68 13.47
CA GLN A 102 -7.25 6.95 13.57
C GLN A 102 -6.64 8.01 12.63
N SER A 103 -5.30 8.08 12.57
CA SER A 103 -4.60 8.95 11.62
C SER A 103 -4.94 8.62 10.16
N ASN A 104 -5.06 7.33 9.83
CA ASN A 104 -5.45 6.88 8.49
C ASN A 104 -6.91 7.21 8.18
N VAL A 105 -7.81 7.06 9.15
CA VAL A 105 -9.22 7.44 9.05
C VAL A 105 -9.35 8.94 8.76
N GLU A 106 -8.63 9.78 9.50
CA GLU A 106 -8.59 11.24 9.30
C GLU A 106 -8.02 11.61 7.94
N ALA A 107 -6.93 10.96 7.51
CA ALA A 107 -6.34 11.18 6.20
C ALA A 107 -7.29 10.78 5.06
N CYS A 108 -8.07 9.71 5.22
CA CYS A 108 -9.10 9.33 4.25
C CYS A 108 -10.25 10.35 4.21
N ASP A 109 -10.72 10.81 5.37
CA ASP A 109 -11.83 11.77 5.48
C ASP A 109 -11.47 13.13 4.87
N ALA A 110 -10.20 13.51 4.92
CA ALA A 110 -9.68 14.73 4.30
C ALA A 110 -9.61 14.67 2.76
N VAL A 111 -9.83 13.50 2.13
CA VAL A 111 -9.87 13.35 0.67
C VAL A 111 -11.32 13.50 0.19
N PRO A 112 -11.70 14.63 -0.45
CA PRO A 112 -13.09 14.91 -0.83
C PRO A 112 -13.69 13.83 -1.73
N ASP A 113 -12.80 13.22 -2.52
CA ASP A 113 -13.18 12.26 -3.52
C ASP A 113 -13.50 10.89 -2.90
N ALA A 114 -12.95 10.47 -1.76
CA ALA A 114 -13.13 9.11 -1.25
C ALA A 114 -13.90 9.11 0.08
N PRO A 115 -15.23 9.36 0.07
CA PRO A 115 -15.98 9.57 1.30
C PRO A 115 -15.95 8.32 2.18
N LEU A 116 -15.70 8.56 3.47
CA LEU A 116 -15.80 7.56 4.51
C LEU A 116 -17.26 7.49 5.01
N PHE A 117 -17.78 6.28 5.21
CA PHE A 117 -19.06 6.08 5.90
C PHE A 117 -18.77 5.90 7.38
N ARG A 118 -19.30 6.79 8.22
CA ARG A 118 -19.12 6.77 9.67
C ARG A 118 -20.23 5.97 10.34
N ILE A 119 -19.88 4.92 11.07
CA ILE A 119 -20.81 4.16 11.93
C ILE A 119 -20.37 4.11 13.39
N GLY A 120 -19.33 4.87 13.77
CA GLY A 120 -18.78 4.93 15.13
C GLY A 120 -17.66 3.92 15.38
N TRP A 121 -17.63 2.82 14.62
CA TRP A 121 -16.60 1.78 14.75
C TRP A 121 -15.22 2.22 14.24
N GLU A 122 -15.12 3.41 13.65
CA GLU A 122 -13.85 4.00 13.23
C GLU A 122 -12.98 4.41 14.42
N ALA A 123 -13.61 4.78 15.54
CA ALA A 123 -12.96 5.30 16.74
C ALA A 123 -13.26 4.45 18.00
N ASP A 124 -14.42 3.77 18.03
CA ASP A 124 -14.81 2.94 19.16
C ASP A 124 -14.75 1.45 18.80
N HIS A 125 -14.10 0.64 19.63
CA HIS A 125 -14.04 -0.80 19.42
C HIS A 125 -15.43 -1.44 19.52
N PRO A 126 -15.91 -2.12 18.47
CA PRO A 126 -17.21 -2.79 18.51
C PRO A 126 -17.16 -4.03 19.39
N ALA A 127 -18.33 -4.63 19.65
CA ALA A 127 -18.37 -5.95 20.25
C ALA A 127 -17.77 -7.00 19.31
N PRO A 128 -17.22 -8.12 19.83
CA PRO A 128 -16.75 -9.22 19.00
C PRO A 128 -17.90 -9.72 18.12
N THR A 129 -17.67 -9.76 16.82
CA THR A 129 -18.75 -9.95 15.85
C THR A 129 -18.56 -11.22 15.01
N TYR A 130 -19.62 -12.02 14.97
CA TYR A 130 -19.75 -13.26 14.20
C TYR A 130 -21.01 -13.18 13.33
N VAL A 131 -21.10 -13.99 12.28
CA VAL A 131 -22.26 -13.99 11.38
C VAL A 131 -23.07 -15.26 11.55
N ASP A 132 -24.35 -15.13 11.94
CA ASP A 132 -25.29 -16.23 11.81
C ASP A 132 -25.85 -16.23 10.38
N LEU A 133 -25.41 -17.20 9.58
CA LEU A 133 -25.81 -17.34 8.18
C LEU A 133 -27.27 -17.78 8.01
N LYS A 134 -27.90 -18.33 9.06
CA LYS A 134 -29.31 -18.77 9.01
C LYS A 134 -30.24 -17.59 9.18
N THR A 135 -29.99 -16.74 10.17
CA THR A 135 -30.79 -15.54 10.44
C THR A 135 -30.36 -14.36 9.57
N GLY A 136 -29.12 -14.38 9.09
CA GLY A 136 -28.52 -13.30 8.34
C GLY A 136 -28.21 -12.06 9.17
N SER A 137 -27.83 -12.27 10.43
CA SER A 137 -27.53 -11.21 11.38
C SER A 137 -26.13 -11.36 11.99
N CYS A 138 -25.53 -10.24 12.37
CA CYS A 138 -24.39 -10.25 13.26
C CYS A 138 -24.80 -10.71 14.67
N VAL A 139 -23.98 -11.57 15.28
CA VAL A 139 -24.15 -12.08 16.64
C VAL A 139 -22.88 -11.86 17.46
N THR A 140 -23.05 -11.60 18.74
CA THR A 140 -21.96 -11.35 19.69
C THR A 140 -21.94 -12.42 20.78
N PRO A 141 -20.75 -12.89 21.22
CA PRO A 141 -20.67 -13.85 22.31
C PRO A 141 -21.38 -13.34 23.57
N GLY A 142 -22.18 -14.21 24.21
CA GLY A 142 -22.95 -13.89 25.42
C GLY A 142 -24.33 -13.28 25.18
N GLN A 143 -24.68 -12.91 23.94
CA GLN A 143 -25.99 -12.35 23.59
C GLN A 143 -26.93 -13.47 23.10
N GLY A 144 -27.52 -14.26 24.00
CA GLY A 144 -28.47 -15.32 23.57
C GLY A 144 -28.84 -16.42 24.55
N GLY A 145 -28.31 -16.41 25.78
CA GLY A 145 -28.74 -17.37 26.80
C GLY A 145 -30.08 -16.96 27.42
N SER A 146 -31.17 -17.66 27.07
CA SER A 146 -32.50 -17.48 27.68
C SER A 146 -32.61 -17.96 29.14
N GLN A 147 -31.49 -18.14 29.85
CA GLN A 147 -31.44 -18.58 31.25
C GLN A 147 -30.38 -17.77 32.01
N GLY A 148 -30.83 -16.78 32.80
CA GLY A 148 -30.03 -16.11 33.83
C GLY A 148 -29.47 -14.74 33.44
N GLU A 149 -30.08 -13.70 34.00
CA GLU A 149 -29.97 -12.26 33.71
C GLU A 149 -28.61 -11.56 33.98
N THR A 150 -27.47 -12.25 34.04
CA THR A 150 -26.22 -11.61 34.52
C THR A 150 -24.92 -11.94 33.77
N ALA A 151 -24.93 -12.76 32.72
CA ALA A 151 -23.74 -12.93 31.89
C ALA A 151 -23.58 -11.71 30.98
N GLY A 152 -22.81 -10.71 31.42
CA GLY A 152 -22.57 -9.49 30.65
C GLY A 152 -21.94 -9.78 29.29
N ALA A 153 -22.40 -9.06 28.26
CA ALA A 153 -21.88 -9.20 26.89
C ALA A 153 -20.35 -9.06 26.86
N TRP A 154 -19.69 -9.94 26.10
CA TRP A 154 -18.24 -9.90 25.93
C TRP A 154 -17.83 -8.66 25.15
N ARG A 155 -16.84 -7.92 25.65
CA ARG A 155 -16.27 -6.73 24.99
C ARG A 155 -14.75 -6.76 25.06
N LEU A 156 -14.08 -6.10 24.12
CA LEU A 156 -12.64 -5.89 24.20
C LEU A 156 -12.28 -5.12 25.47
N CYS A 157 -11.31 -5.61 26.23
CA CYS A 157 -10.80 -4.93 27.41
C CYS A 157 -9.66 -3.99 27.02
N VAL A 158 -9.93 -2.69 26.97
CA VAL A 158 -8.93 -1.62 26.75
C VAL A 158 -8.39 -1.01 28.05
N ASP A 159 -8.87 -1.50 29.21
CA ASP A 159 -8.45 -1.04 30.53
C ASP A 159 -7.16 -1.76 30.97
N ASP A 160 -6.03 -1.07 30.81
CA ASP A 160 -4.70 -1.55 31.21
C ASP A 160 -4.61 -1.89 32.70
N ALA A 161 -5.32 -1.16 33.57
CA ALA A 161 -5.29 -1.39 35.01
C ALA A 161 -6.02 -2.69 35.35
N ALA A 162 -7.17 -2.95 34.71
CA ALA A 162 -7.91 -4.20 34.89
C ALA A 162 -7.10 -5.43 34.42
N LEU A 163 -6.43 -5.34 33.27
CA LEU A 163 -5.57 -6.42 32.75
C LEU A 163 -4.37 -6.67 33.68
N THR A 164 -3.69 -5.61 34.09
CA THR A 164 -2.53 -5.71 35.00
C THR A 164 -2.94 -6.29 36.35
N ALA A 165 -4.08 -5.86 36.91
CA ALA A 165 -4.62 -6.42 38.16
C ALA A 165 -5.03 -7.90 38.02
N ALA A 166 -5.25 -8.37 36.80
CA ALA A 166 -5.47 -9.78 36.45
C ALA A 166 -4.19 -10.56 36.15
N GLY A 167 -3.01 -9.94 36.23
CA GLY A 167 -1.75 -10.57 35.84
C GLY A 167 -1.65 -10.83 34.34
N LEU A 168 -2.39 -10.08 33.53
CA LEU A 168 -2.38 -10.15 32.07
C LEU A 168 -1.63 -8.95 31.49
N PRO A 169 -1.03 -9.08 30.28
CA PRO A 169 -0.44 -7.94 29.57
C PRO A 169 -1.44 -6.80 29.37
N ALA A 170 -0.99 -5.57 29.62
CA ALA A 170 -1.75 -4.35 29.35
C ALA A 170 -2.09 -4.24 27.85
N TYR A 171 -3.28 -3.73 27.53
CA TYR A 171 -3.74 -3.50 26.16
C TYR A 171 -2.84 -2.52 25.42
N GLY A 172 -2.63 -1.34 26.00
CA GLY A 172 -1.84 -0.27 25.39
C GLY A 172 -0.34 -0.55 25.31
N GLY A 173 0.14 -1.52 26.10
CA GLY A 173 1.55 -1.91 26.20
C GLY A 173 1.92 -3.21 25.49
N SER A 174 0.98 -3.88 24.81
CA SER A 174 1.23 -5.14 24.12
C SER A 174 0.39 -5.27 22.85
N LEU A 175 0.57 -6.36 22.09
CA LEU A 175 -0.35 -6.77 21.02
C LEU A 175 -1.41 -7.76 21.50
N HIS A 176 -1.36 -8.19 22.76
CA HIS A 176 -2.30 -9.19 23.26
C HIS A 176 -3.66 -8.54 23.52
N ARG A 177 -4.73 -9.17 23.02
CA ARG A 177 -6.10 -8.72 23.21
C ARG A 177 -6.90 -9.74 24.01
N TYR A 178 -7.76 -9.23 24.88
CA TYR A 178 -8.63 -10.02 25.73
C TYR A 178 -10.05 -9.46 25.67
N TRP A 179 -11.05 -10.33 25.52
CA TRP A 179 -12.41 -9.98 25.86
C TRP A 179 -12.59 -10.04 27.38
N ARG A 180 -13.55 -9.28 27.90
CA ARG A 180 -13.99 -9.30 29.29
C ARG A 180 -15.50 -9.40 29.36
N ALA A 181 -16.01 -10.28 30.22
CA ALA A 181 -17.44 -10.39 30.51
C ALA A 181 -17.82 -9.39 31.61
N GLY A 182 -18.50 -8.30 31.26
CA GLY A 182 -18.87 -7.25 32.23
C GLY A 182 -17.66 -6.57 32.91
N THR A 183 -17.89 -5.94 34.07
CA THR A 183 -16.87 -5.13 34.78
C THR A 183 -16.01 -5.90 35.77
N THR A 184 -16.38 -7.11 36.16
CA THR A 184 -15.65 -7.95 37.13
C THR A 184 -15.46 -9.38 36.66
N GLY A 185 -15.88 -9.71 35.44
CA GLY A 185 -15.87 -11.10 34.97
C GLY A 185 -14.52 -11.56 34.42
N SER A 186 -14.54 -12.82 33.97
CA SER A 186 -13.40 -13.52 33.37
C SER A 186 -12.93 -12.86 32.08
N PHE A 187 -11.70 -13.19 31.69
CA PHE A 187 -11.08 -12.76 30.45
C PHE A 187 -11.06 -13.90 29.43
N ALA A 188 -11.11 -13.60 28.14
CA ALA A 188 -10.92 -14.59 27.07
C ALA A 188 -9.87 -14.06 26.08
N PRO A 189 -8.74 -14.77 25.85
CA PRO A 189 -7.73 -14.34 24.90
C PRO A 189 -8.28 -14.38 23.47
N THR A 190 -7.92 -13.37 22.66
CA THR A 190 -8.46 -13.23 21.30
C THR A 190 -7.38 -13.23 20.24
N SER A 191 -6.20 -12.71 20.57
CA SER A 191 -5.01 -12.73 19.73
C SER A 191 -4.27 -14.05 19.88
N ALA A 192 -3.52 -14.44 18.84
CA ALA A 192 -2.59 -15.56 18.93
C ALA A 192 -1.59 -15.39 20.08
N ASP A 193 -1.22 -16.50 20.73
CA ASP A 193 -0.19 -16.57 21.78
C ASP A 193 -0.38 -15.64 22.99
N ALA A 194 -1.61 -15.13 23.20
CA ALA A 194 -1.93 -14.35 24.40
C ALA A 194 -1.70 -15.17 25.68
N PRO A 195 -0.89 -14.68 26.63
CA PRO A 195 -0.72 -15.34 27.92
C PRO A 195 -2.05 -15.61 28.62
N THR A 196 -2.17 -16.78 29.25
CA THR A 196 -3.36 -17.18 30.00
C THR A 196 -3.02 -17.52 31.44
N ASN A 197 -4.01 -17.40 32.33
CA ASN A 197 -3.93 -17.80 33.73
C ASN A 197 -5.32 -18.21 34.24
N ASP A 198 -5.47 -18.47 35.54
CA ASP A 198 -6.73 -18.95 36.14
C ASP A 198 -7.92 -17.96 36.03
N ARG A 199 -7.69 -16.70 35.62
CA ARG A 199 -8.74 -15.72 35.34
C ARG A 199 -9.21 -15.74 33.88
N CYS A 200 -8.57 -16.54 33.04
CA CYS A 200 -8.93 -16.71 31.63
C CYS A 200 -9.84 -17.92 31.43
N VAL A 201 -10.85 -17.75 30.58
CA VAL A 201 -11.61 -18.85 29.96
C VAL A 201 -11.10 -19.06 28.54
N THR A 202 -11.32 -20.25 27.98
CA THR A 202 -10.97 -20.48 26.57
C THR A 202 -11.91 -19.70 25.65
N ARG A 203 -11.46 -19.45 24.42
CA ARG A 203 -12.27 -18.76 23.42
C ARG A 203 -13.53 -19.55 23.08
N GLU A 204 -13.45 -20.88 23.05
CA GLU A 204 -14.58 -21.77 22.81
C GLU A 204 -15.61 -21.68 23.94
N GLN A 205 -15.16 -21.60 25.19
CA GLN A 205 -16.02 -21.40 26.35
C GLN A 205 -16.73 -20.04 26.30
N ALA A 206 -16.05 -18.98 25.85
CA ALA A 206 -16.65 -17.67 25.66
C ALA A 206 -17.69 -17.64 24.51
N LEU A 207 -17.45 -18.41 23.44
CA LEU A 207 -18.32 -18.48 22.27
C LEU A 207 -19.58 -19.31 22.48
N MET A 208 -19.54 -20.35 23.32
CA MET A 208 -20.67 -21.22 23.60
C MET A 208 -21.40 -21.68 22.31
N THR A 209 -22.63 -21.20 22.09
CA THR A 209 -23.55 -21.60 21.01
C THR A 209 -23.18 -21.07 19.63
N ILE A 210 -22.29 -20.07 19.53
CA ILE A 210 -21.91 -19.45 18.25
C ILE A 210 -20.56 -19.95 17.71
N SER A 211 -20.03 -21.06 18.24
CA SER A 211 -18.71 -21.60 17.85
C SER A 211 -18.57 -21.99 16.38
N THR A 212 -19.69 -22.24 15.68
CA THR A 212 -19.72 -22.59 14.24
C THR A 212 -19.97 -21.39 13.33
N ALA A 213 -20.31 -20.23 13.88
CA ALA A 213 -20.56 -19.02 13.11
C ALA A 213 -19.24 -18.48 12.50
N PRO A 214 -19.22 -18.07 11.23
CA PRO A 214 -18.05 -17.42 10.65
C PRO A 214 -17.66 -16.15 11.42
N ALA A 215 -16.37 -16.02 11.72
CA ALA A 215 -15.82 -14.88 12.46
C ALA A 215 -15.63 -13.66 11.53
N LEU A 216 -16.42 -12.61 11.76
CA LEU A 216 -16.32 -11.36 11.01
C LEU A 216 -15.25 -10.43 11.61
N ASN A 217 -15.40 -10.11 12.90
CA ASN A 217 -14.49 -9.25 13.65
C ASN A 217 -14.30 -9.78 15.08
N PRO A 218 -13.61 -10.92 15.25
CA PRO A 218 -13.45 -11.54 16.56
C PRO A 218 -12.53 -10.71 17.47
N GLY A 219 -11.53 -10.04 16.92
CA GLY A 219 -10.61 -9.20 17.70
C GLY A 219 -11.22 -7.87 18.17
N ALA A 220 -12.50 -7.61 17.86
CA ALA A 220 -13.16 -6.33 18.11
C ALA A 220 -12.32 -5.14 17.60
N GLY A 221 -11.68 -5.33 16.44
CA GLY A 221 -10.89 -4.30 15.79
C GLY A 221 -11.76 -3.15 15.29
N LEU A 222 -11.15 -1.98 15.17
CA LEU A 222 -11.77 -0.82 14.55
C LEU A 222 -12.16 -1.13 13.09
N LEU A 223 -13.15 -0.43 12.56
CA LEU A 223 -13.66 -0.61 11.20
C LEU A 223 -13.62 0.70 10.44
N ARG A 224 -13.19 0.63 9.19
CA ARG A 224 -13.20 1.74 8.24
C ARG A 224 -14.01 1.32 7.02
N ILE A 225 -15.05 2.10 6.71
CA ILE A 225 -15.96 1.82 5.58
C ILE A 225 -15.84 2.92 4.54
N ARG A 226 -15.63 2.55 3.28
CA ARG A 226 -15.68 3.48 2.14
C ARG A 226 -16.37 2.88 0.95
N GLU A 227 -16.58 3.66 -0.10
CA GLU A 227 -17.08 3.16 -1.38
C GLU A 227 -16.07 2.20 -2.02
N HIS A 228 -16.57 1.06 -2.51
CA HIS A 228 -15.78 0.13 -3.31
C HIS A 228 -15.69 0.59 -4.75
N LEU A 229 -14.44 0.73 -5.20
CA LEU A 229 -14.09 1.01 -6.58
C LEU A 229 -13.56 -0.31 -7.17
N PRO A 230 -14.38 -1.04 -7.95
CA PRO A 230 -14.08 -2.42 -8.33
C PRO A 230 -12.94 -2.55 -9.32
N LEU A 231 -12.66 -1.49 -10.07
CA LEU A 231 -11.64 -1.51 -11.10
C LEU A 231 -10.26 -1.26 -10.48
N MET A 232 -9.39 -2.27 -10.55
CA MET A 232 -7.99 -2.14 -10.13
C MET A 232 -7.21 -1.27 -11.12
N TYR A 233 -6.15 -0.63 -10.64
CA TYR A 233 -5.31 0.22 -11.48
C TYR A 233 -4.77 -0.53 -12.70
N GLU A 234 -4.14 -1.70 -12.48
CA GLU A 234 -3.60 -2.50 -13.58
C GLU A 234 -4.66 -2.96 -14.58
N SER A 235 -5.83 -3.40 -14.09
CA SER A 235 -6.95 -3.77 -14.95
C SER A 235 -7.42 -2.61 -15.82
N PHE A 236 -7.47 -1.38 -15.29
CA PHE A 236 -7.79 -0.20 -16.09
C PHE A 236 -6.72 0.10 -17.15
N ILE A 237 -5.43 0.02 -16.79
CA ILE A 237 -4.32 0.19 -17.74
C ILE A 237 -4.41 -0.83 -18.87
N ASP A 238 -4.81 -2.06 -18.56
CA ASP A 238 -4.97 -3.13 -19.53
C ASP A 238 -6.18 -2.91 -20.43
N VAL A 239 -7.29 -2.43 -19.89
CA VAL A 239 -8.48 -2.01 -20.65
C VAL A 239 -8.15 -0.86 -21.61
N LEU A 240 -7.36 0.14 -21.17
CA LEU A 240 -6.85 1.18 -22.05
C LEU A 240 -5.96 0.62 -23.17
N GLY A 241 -5.17 -0.42 -22.88
CA GLY A 241 -4.37 -1.15 -23.86
C GLY A 241 -5.21 -2.05 -24.78
N GLY A 242 -6.41 -2.43 -24.35
CA GLY A 242 -7.42 -3.17 -25.11
C GLY A 242 -7.74 -4.58 -24.67
N GLU A 243 -7.41 -4.94 -23.44
CA GLU A 243 -7.93 -6.14 -22.79
C GLU A 243 -9.38 -5.95 -22.32
N ALA A 244 -10.08 -7.08 -22.14
CA ALA A 244 -11.36 -7.10 -21.44
C ALA A 244 -11.14 -7.05 -19.92
N TRP A 245 -12.11 -6.49 -19.20
CA TRP A 245 -12.11 -6.56 -17.74
C TRP A 245 -12.82 -7.83 -17.26
N GLU A 246 -12.17 -8.59 -16.37
CA GLU A 246 -12.69 -9.88 -15.87
C GLU A 246 -13.67 -9.75 -14.70
N GLY A 247 -13.98 -8.54 -14.25
CA GLY A 247 -14.82 -8.28 -13.07
C GLY A 247 -14.12 -8.55 -11.73
N VAL A 248 -14.88 -8.51 -10.63
CA VAL A 248 -14.39 -8.83 -9.28
C VAL A 248 -14.62 -10.31 -8.98
N ARG A 249 -13.59 -11.02 -8.55
CA ARG A 249 -13.64 -12.48 -8.31
C ARG A 249 -13.82 -12.83 -6.83
N HIS A 250 -14.58 -13.88 -6.56
CA HIS A 250 -14.64 -14.60 -5.30
C HIS A 250 -14.42 -16.09 -5.56
N GLY A 251 -13.23 -16.60 -5.19
CA GLY A 251 -12.77 -17.90 -5.64
C GLY A 251 -12.65 -17.92 -7.17
N ARG A 252 -13.41 -18.80 -7.83
CA ARG A 252 -13.41 -18.93 -9.30
C ARG A 252 -14.54 -18.17 -10.00
N GLN A 253 -15.46 -17.57 -9.24
CA GLN A 253 -16.65 -16.92 -9.79
C GLN A 253 -16.50 -15.40 -9.76
N ALA A 254 -16.92 -14.74 -10.84
CA ALA A 254 -17.10 -13.29 -10.82
C ALA A 254 -18.37 -12.96 -10.04
N ILE A 255 -18.30 -11.93 -9.19
CA ILE A 255 -19.46 -11.34 -8.53
C ILE A 255 -20.05 -10.32 -9.49
N ASP A 256 -21.32 -10.47 -9.81
CA ASP A 256 -22.11 -9.44 -10.49
C ASP A 256 -22.18 -8.21 -9.58
N LEU A 257 -21.56 -7.12 -10.00
CA LEU A 257 -21.58 -5.84 -9.28
C LEU A 257 -22.65 -4.88 -9.83
N GLY A 258 -23.46 -5.35 -10.78
CA GLY A 258 -24.53 -4.63 -11.42
C GLY A 258 -24.14 -4.10 -12.82
N PRO A 259 -25.16 -3.77 -13.63
CA PRO A 259 -24.98 -3.47 -15.06
C PRO A 259 -24.14 -2.22 -15.33
N ASP A 260 -24.16 -1.24 -14.42
CA ASP A 260 -23.35 -0.02 -14.58
C ASP A 260 -21.83 -0.32 -14.57
N LEU A 261 -21.42 -1.47 -14.01
CA LEU A 261 -20.02 -1.91 -13.95
C LEU A 261 -19.74 -3.02 -14.97
N ASP A 262 -20.64 -4.00 -15.09
CA ASP A 262 -20.37 -5.24 -15.83
C ASP A 262 -20.74 -5.18 -17.33
N GLU A 263 -21.81 -4.46 -17.71
CA GLU A 263 -22.30 -4.47 -19.10
C GLU A 263 -21.38 -3.82 -20.15
N PRO A 264 -20.47 -2.87 -19.84
CA PRO A 264 -19.77 -2.17 -20.92
C PRO A 264 -18.23 -2.29 -20.92
N MET A 265 -17.62 -3.13 -20.08
CA MET A 265 -16.17 -3.42 -20.12
C MET A 265 -15.82 -4.83 -20.63
N VAL A 266 -16.83 -5.66 -20.88
CA VAL A 266 -16.66 -6.93 -21.60
C VAL A 266 -16.63 -6.59 -23.09
N ILE A 267 -15.45 -6.67 -23.68
CA ILE A 267 -15.25 -6.49 -25.12
C ILE A 267 -15.67 -7.80 -25.80
N PRO A 268 -16.77 -7.87 -26.59
CA PRO A 268 -17.01 -9.04 -27.42
C PRO A 268 -15.82 -9.22 -28.35
N GLU A 269 -15.28 -10.44 -28.44
CA GLU A 269 -14.09 -10.75 -29.26
C GLU A 269 -14.21 -10.11 -30.64
N GLY A 270 -13.32 -9.15 -30.95
CA GLY A 270 -13.24 -8.50 -32.26
C GLY A 270 -14.02 -7.19 -32.42
N HIS A 271 -14.68 -6.66 -31.40
CA HIS A 271 -15.23 -5.30 -31.42
C HIS A 271 -14.40 -4.36 -30.55
N LEU A 272 -14.15 -3.13 -31.02
CA LEU A 272 -13.53 -2.11 -30.19
C LEU A 272 -14.50 -1.79 -29.03
N LEU A 273 -14.00 -1.38 -27.86
CA LEU A 273 -14.81 -0.79 -26.78
C LEU A 273 -15.90 0.09 -27.44
N GLY A 274 -17.18 -0.07 -27.05
CA GLY A 274 -18.31 0.55 -27.74
C GLY A 274 -18.08 2.03 -28.08
N GLU A 275 -18.78 2.56 -29.09
CA GLU A 275 -18.52 3.87 -29.73
C GLU A 275 -18.42 5.08 -28.77
N ASP A 276 -18.83 4.93 -27.50
CA ASP A 276 -18.84 5.96 -26.45
C ASP A 276 -17.68 5.88 -25.42
N TRP A 277 -16.71 4.98 -25.57
CA TRP A 277 -15.64 4.77 -24.55
C TRP A 277 -14.39 5.61 -24.76
N LEU A 278 -14.07 5.93 -26.01
CA LEU A 278 -12.87 6.63 -26.44
C LEU A 278 -13.21 7.62 -27.57
N PHE A 279 -12.58 8.79 -27.59
CA PHE A 279 -12.76 9.81 -28.63
C PHE A 279 -12.12 9.43 -29.96
N GLN A 280 -10.85 9.02 -29.91
CA GLN A 280 -10.02 8.74 -31.09
C GLN A 280 -9.94 7.24 -31.39
N GLY A 281 -10.26 6.37 -30.42
CA GLY A 281 -10.31 4.92 -30.61
C GLY A 281 -11.21 4.48 -31.79
N ARG A 282 -12.26 5.24 -32.11
CA ARG A 282 -13.11 5.02 -33.30
C ARG A 282 -12.39 5.18 -34.64
N HIS A 283 -11.25 5.88 -34.66
CA HIS A 283 -10.41 6.07 -35.84
C HIS A 283 -9.35 4.96 -35.99
N GLY A 284 -9.50 3.84 -35.27
CA GLY A 284 -8.65 2.67 -35.37
C GLY A 284 -7.42 2.74 -34.46
N ARG A 285 -6.44 1.88 -34.73
CA ARG A 285 -5.25 1.67 -33.87
C ARG A 285 -4.43 2.95 -33.66
N ALA A 286 -4.33 3.79 -34.70
CA ALA A 286 -3.56 5.03 -34.66
C ALA A 286 -4.15 6.07 -33.70
N GLY A 287 -5.48 6.27 -33.74
CA GLY A 287 -6.15 7.15 -32.76
C GLY A 287 -6.08 6.56 -31.35
N ARG A 288 -6.21 5.24 -31.23
CA ARG A 288 -6.15 4.52 -29.96
C ARG A 288 -4.82 4.69 -29.25
N ILE A 289 -3.67 4.49 -29.90
CA ILE A 289 -2.36 4.56 -29.22
C ILE A 289 -2.10 5.96 -28.64
N ILE A 290 -2.48 7.02 -29.36
CA ILE A 290 -2.32 8.41 -28.92
C ILE A 290 -3.22 8.69 -27.71
N GLU A 291 -4.48 8.25 -27.77
CA GLU A 291 -5.42 8.41 -26.67
C GLU A 291 -5.03 7.59 -25.43
N THR A 292 -4.59 6.35 -25.63
CA THR A 292 -4.07 5.47 -24.58
C THR A 292 -2.83 6.08 -23.92
N LEU A 293 -1.90 6.68 -24.68
CA LEU A 293 -0.76 7.41 -24.11
C LEU A 293 -1.23 8.48 -23.12
N HIS A 294 -2.16 9.34 -23.56
CA HIS A 294 -2.65 10.44 -22.72
C HIS A 294 -3.34 9.94 -21.46
N LEU A 295 -4.28 8.99 -21.59
CA LEU A 295 -5.04 8.47 -20.46
C LEU A 295 -4.14 7.72 -19.46
N LYS A 296 -3.12 6.99 -19.94
CA LYS A 296 -2.13 6.32 -19.09
C LYS A 296 -1.23 7.31 -18.34
N ILE A 297 -0.73 8.34 -19.00
CA ILE A 297 0.07 9.41 -18.33
C ILE A 297 -0.78 10.11 -17.28
N ARG A 298 -2.03 10.45 -17.59
CA ARG A 298 -2.95 11.06 -16.64
C ARG A 298 -3.19 10.16 -15.43
N MET A 299 -3.45 8.88 -15.64
CA MET A 299 -3.70 7.92 -14.58
C MET A 299 -2.49 7.76 -13.64
N LEU A 300 -1.27 7.75 -14.20
CA LEU A 300 -0.03 7.80 -13.41
C LEU A 300 0.09 9.10 -12.60
N GLY A 301 -0.24 10.25 -13.22
CA GLY A 301 -0.28 11.54 -12.54
C GLY A 301 -1.25 11.57 -11.35
N ASP A 302 -2.45 11.01 -11.52
CA ASP A 302 -3.44 10.90 -10.44
C ASP A 302 -2.92 10.02 -9.30
N ALA A 303 -2.25 8.90 -9.59
CA ALA A 303 -1.66 8.02 -8.59
C ALA A 303 -0.55 8.74 -7.78
N ILE A 304 0.36 9.45 -8.46
CA ILE A 304 1.41 10.24 -7.81
C ILE A 304 0.80 11.35 -6.96
N ALA A 305 -0.24 12.04 -7.45
CA ALA A 305 -0.92 13.10 -6.72
C ALA A 305 -1.65 12.58 -5.47
N ALA A 306 -2.23 11.37 -5.54
CA ALA A 306 -2.88 10.73 -4.41
C ALA A 306 -1.86 10.39 -3.30
N VAL A 307 -0.70 9.81 -3.66
CA VAL A 307 0.40 9.54 -2.72
C VAL A 307 0.94 10.82 -2.12
N HIS A 308 1.24 11.83 -2.96
CA HIS A 308 1.73 13.13 -2.51
C HIS A 308 0.78 13.76 -1.47
N ARG A 309 -0.53 13.77 -1.75
CA ARG A 309 -1.55 14.29 -0.84
C ARG A 309 -1.57 13.52 0.48
N HIS A 310 -1.56 12.19 0.42
CA HIS A 310 -1.57 11.34 1.60
C HIS A 310 -0.34 11.57 2.48
N VAL A 311 0.86 11.49 1.92
CA VAL A 311 2.13 11.72 2.63
C VAL A 311 2.19 13.14 3.20
N ARG A 312 1.64 14.14 2.49
CA ARG A 312 1.56 15.52 3.01
C ARG A 312 0.71 15.62 4.27
N MET A 313 -0.39 14.87 4.35
CA MET A 313 -1.29 14.89 5.50
C MET A 313 -0.73 14.11 6.69
N THR A 314 -0.18 12.92 6.44
CA THR A 314 0.29 12.02 7.51
C THR A 314 1.74 12.28 7.94
N GLN A 315 2.54 12.93 7.09
CA GLN A 315 4.00 13.02 7.22
C GLN A 315 4.67 11.66 7.47
N ALA A 316 4.08 10.59 6.91
CA ALA A 316 4.60 9.25 6.93
C ALA A 316 4.71 8.71 5.48
N PRO A 317 5.80 7.98 5.15
CA PRO A 317 5.84 7.22 3.91
C PRO A 317 4.84 6.06 3.96
N LEU A 318 4.52 5.44 2.83
CA LEU A 318 3.59 4.32 2.77
C LEU A 318 4.31 2.98 2.89
N LEU A 319 5.46 2.83 2.22
CA LEU A 319 6.39 1.70 2.27
C LEU A 319 5.83 0.31 1.87
N ASN A 320 4.61 0.25 1.34
CA ASN A 320 3.96 -0.94 0.76
C ASN A 320 3.30 -0.65 -0.60
N LEU A 321 3.60 0.50 -1.21
CA LEU A 321 2.96 0.88 -2.47
C LEU A 321 3.18 -0.17 -3.55
N ASN A 322 2.09 -0.54 -4.21
CA ASN A 322 2.04 -1.40 -5.39
C ASN A 322 0.80 -1.03 -6.23
N ALA A 323 0.53 -1.78 -7.30
CA ALA A 323 -0.67 -1.55 -8.12
C ALA A 323 -2.00 -1.72 -7.36
N ASP A 324 -2.07 -2.65 -6.40
CA ASP A 324 -3.26 -2.91 -5.60
C ASP A 324 -3.54 -1.81 -4.56
N SER A 325 -2.55 -0.97 -4.27
CA SER A 325 -2.73 0.25 -3.48
C SER A 325 -3.67 1.26 -4.14
N PHE A 326 -3.99 1.09 -5.42
CA PHE A 326 -4.85 1.99 -6.18
C PHE A 326 -6.09 1.28 -6.75
N ARG A 327 -7.20 2.03 -6.79
CA ARG A 327 -8.37 1.70 -7.59
C ARG A 327 -8.68 2.84 -8.54
N VAL A 328 -9.49 2.54 -9.54
CA VAL A 328 -9.93 3.52 -10.52
C VAL A 328 -11.39 3.83 -10.30
N ARG A 329 -11.67 5.11 -10.07
CA ARG A 329 -13.03 5.62 -10.13
C ARG A 329 -13.40 5.90 -11.57
N LEU A 330 -14.59 5.47 -11.97
CA LEU A 330 -15.23 5.92 -13.19
C LEU A 330 -16.32 6.93 -12.82
N ALA A 331 -16.39 8.06 -13.52
CA ALA A 331 -17.50 8.99 -13.31
C ALA A 331 -18.84 8.33 -13.70
N THR A 332 -19.85 8.54 -12.87
CA THR A 332 -21.21 8.03 -13.11
C THR A 332 -21.96 8.86 -14.16
N GLN A 333 -21.60 10.13 -14.32
CA GLN A 333 -22.11 11.04 -15.33
C GLN A 333 -21.00 11.97 -15.78
N SER A 334 -20.48 11.78 -17.00
CA SER A 334 -19.63 12.77 -17.66
C SER A 334 -20.48 13.54 -18.66
N ALA A 335 -20.55 14.87 -18.53
CA ALA A 335 -21.28 15.73 -19.45
C ALA A 335 -20.59 15.77 -20.84
N GLY A 336 -20.80 14.74 -21.66
CA GLY A 336 -20.32 14.66 -23.04
C GLY A 336 -18.86 14.20 -23.22
N LEU A 337 -18.20 13.70 -22.18
CA LEU A 337 -16.89 13.03 -22.31
C LEU A 337 -17.09 11.50 -22.29
N PRO A 338 -16.30 10.74 -23.08
CA PRO A 338 -16.24 9.29 -22.97
C PRO A 338 -15.91 8.86 -21.54
N ARG A 339 -16.46 7.71 -21.12
CA ARG A 339 -16.44 7.30 -19.72
C ARG A 339 -15.01 7.17 -19.15
N LEU A 340 -14.08 6.64 -19.93
CA LEU A 340 -12.68 6.42 -19.51
C LEU A 340 -11.90 7.74 -19.33
N TRP A 341 -12.35 8.84 -19.93
CA TRP A 341 -11.73 10.17 -19.76
C TRP A 341 -12.04 10.82 -18.42
N ALA A 342 -13.11 10.39 -17.77
CA ALA A 342 -13.45 10.87 -16.45
C ALA A 342 -12.93 9.93 -15.35
N ALA A 343 -12.07 8.97 -15.71
CA ALA A 343 -11.45 8.08 -14.76
C ALA A 343 -10.37 8.80 -13.93
N SER A 344 -10.20 8.37 -12.68
CA SER A 344 -9.13 8.86 -11.80
C SER A 344 -8.61 7.76 -10.87
N ALA A 345 -7.30 7.75 -10.62
CA ALA A 345 -6.70 6.89 -9.62
C ALA A 345 -7.07 7.36 -8.21
N VAL A 346 -7.43 6.42 -7.35
CA VAL A 346 -7.73 6.66 -5.93
C VAL A 346 -6.83 5.75 -5.11
N LEU A 347 -6.06 6.35 -4.19
CA LEU A 347 -5.27 5.60 -3.22
C LEU A 347 -6.22 4.92 -2.22
N VAL A 348 -6.22 3.59 -2.24
CA VAL A 348 -7.10 2.77 -1.42
C VAL A 348 -6.34 2.12 -0.24
N ASP A 349 -5.04 1.91 -0.36
CA ASP A 349 -4.22 1.42 0.74
C ASP A 349 -3.44 2.60 1.36
N PRO A 350 -3.70 2.97 2.63
CA PRO A 350 -3.10 4.15 3.25
C PRO A 350 -1.62 3.97 3.64
N GLY A 351 -0.99 2.82 3.37
CA GLY A 351 0.39 2.60 3.76
C GLY A 351 0.55 1.58 4.89
N ALA A 352 1.66 0.83 4.87
CA ALA A 352 2.05 -0.11 5.93
C ALA A 352 3.15 0.44 6.84
N ALA A 353 3.58 1.69 6.67
CA ALA A 353 4.65 2.24 7.48
C ALA A 353 4.25 2.34 8.95
N ILE A 354 5.08 1.76 9.82
CA ILE A 354 4.93 1.83 11.27
C ILE A 354 6.05 2.73 11.78
N ARG A 355 5.69 3.89 12.32
CA ARG A 355 6.66 4.79 12.95
C ARG A 355 7.26 4.11 14.17
N LEU A 356 8.58 3.97 14.18
CA LEU A 356 9.30 3.41 15.32
C LEU A 356 9.47 4.49 16.40
N PRO A 357 9.11 4.21 17.67
CA PRO A 357 9.20 5.17 18.77
C PRO A 357 10.65 5.33 19.28
N ILE A 358 11.59 5.63 18.38
CA ILE A 358 13.00 5.83 18.70
C ILE A 358 13.18 7.24 19.27
N ARG A 359 13.29 7.32 20.59
CA ARG A 359 13.59 8.58 21.29
C ARG A 359 15.04 9.01 21.03
N GLY A 360 15.31 10.32 21.18
CA GLY A 360 16.66 10.87 21.03
C GLY A 360 17.11 11.07 19.58
N THR A 361 16.20 10.98 18.61
CA THR A 361 16.49 11.27 17.20
C THR A 361 15.52 12.31 16.66
N ASP A 362 16.02 13.26 15.87
CA ASP A 362 15.18 14.24 15.15
C ASP A 362 14.54 13.62 13.89
N THR A 363 15.06 12.47 13.45
CA THR A 363 14.60 11.75 12.26
C THR A 363 13.60 10.68 12.64
N ALA A 364 12.43 10.69 12.02
CA ALA A 364 11.48 9.60 12.16
C ALA A 364 11.94 8.37 11.36
N TYR A 365 12.05 7.22 12.04
CA TYR A 365 12.30 5.93 11.41
C TYR A 365 10.98 5.18 11.24
N PHE A 366 10.86 4.49 10.11
CA PHE A 366 9.67 3.73 9.76
C PHE A 366 10.05 2.28 9.46
N ALA A 367 9.25 1.38 10.01
CA ALA A 367 9.27 -0.05 9.73
C ALA A 367 8.21 -0.39 8.68
N ARG A 368 8.44 -1.46 7.90
CA ARG A 368 7.50 -1.92 6.87
C ARG A 368 6.53 -2.92 7.47
N GLY A 369 5.23 -2.66 7.43
CA GLY A 369 4.25 -3.59 8.02
C GLY A 369 4.12 -4.94 7.31
N GLN A 370 4.69 -5.12 6.12
CA GLN A 370 4.66 -6.37 5.36
C GLN A 370 6.04 -6.76 4.84
N ASP A 371 6.44 -7.99 5.14
CA ASP A 371 7.63 -8.62 4.59
C ASP A 371 7.27 -9.34 3.28
N GLY A 372 8.15 -9.26 2.28
CA GLY A 372 7.94 -9.92 1.00
C GLY A 372 8.81 -9.35 -0.10
N LEU A 373 9.27 -10.25 -0.98
CA LEU A 373 9.96 -9.86 -2.20
C LEU A 373 8.92 -9.42 -3.23
N THR A 374 9.02 -8.17 -3.66
CA THR A 374 8.20 -7.61 -4.73
C THR A 374 9.04 -6.63 -5.54
N VAL A 375 8.75 -6.54 -6.84
CA VAL A 375 9.42 -5.60 -7.74
C VAL A 375 9.17 -4.14 -7.38
N TYR A 376 8.11 -3.85 -6.61
CA TYR A 376 7.80 -2.50 -6.13
C TYR A 376 8.70 -2.03 -4.98
N HIS A 377 9.61 -2.90 -4.50
CA HIS A 377 10.58 -2.55 -3.48
C HIS A 377 11.99 -2.84 -3.96
N PRO A 378 12.94 -1.92 -3.74
CA PRO A 378 14.33 -2.17 -4.07
C PRO A 378 14.85 -3.31 -3.17
N VAL A 379 15.73 -4.15 -3.72
CA VAL A 379 16.30 -5.31 -2.98
C VAL A 379 16.96 -4.87 -1.67
N SER A 380 17.63 -3.72 -1.66
CA SER A 380 18.26 -3.14 -0.47
C SER A 380 17.27 -2.77 0.65
N ALA A 381 15.99 -2.55 0.34
CA ALA A 381 14.92 -2.32 1.31
C ALA A 381 14.01 -3.54 1.53
N ALA A 382 14.25 -4.64 0.81
CA ALA A 382 13.39 -5.82 0.82
C ALA A 382 13.61 -6.69 2.07
N ALA A 383 14.85 -6.79 2.55
CA ALA A 383 15.18 -7.48 3.79
C ALA A 383 16.29 -6.73 4.52
N ALA A 384 15.97 -6.18 5.69
CA ALA A 384 16.98 -5.62 6.57
C ALA A 384 17.96 -6.72 7.02
N PRO A 385 19.28 -6.54 6.86
CA PRO A 385 20.25 -7.47 7.40
C PRO A 385 20.00 -7.68 8.90
N SER A 386 19.94 -8.94 9.33
CA SER A 386 19.72 -9.33 10.71
C SER A 386 20.58 -10.54 11.06
N GLY A 387 20.74 -10.79 12.36
CA GLY A 387 21.43 -11.98 12.83
C GLY A 387 21.78 -11.90 14.30
N ARG A 388 22.90 -12.50 14.68
CA ARG A 388 23.40 -12.49 16.06
C ARG A 388 24.85 -12.04 16.12
N GLY A 389 25.21 -11.42 17.24
CA GLY A 389 26.57 -10.98 17.49
C GLY A 389 26.93 -10.97 18.97
N VAL A 390 28.11 -10.43 19.24
CA VAL A 390 28.64 -10.19 20.57
C VAL A 390 28.77 -8.69 20.77
N VAL A 391 28.13 -8.17 21.82
CA VAL A 391 28.26 -6.76 22.22
C VAL A 391 29.19 -6.66 23.42
N ARG A 392 30.17 -5.76 23.36
CA ARG A 392 30.97 -5.35 24.52
C ARG A 392 30.77 -3.85 24.77
N LEU A 393 30.08 -3.53 25.85
CA LEU A 393 29.90 -2.14 26.27
C LEU A 393 31.25 -1.59 26.78
N ARG A 394 31.67 -0.41 26.31
CA ARG A 394 32.90 0.27 26.75
C ARG A 394 32.63 1.28 27.83
N GLY A 395 31.50 1.97 27.73
CA GLY A 395 31.12 2.99 28.69
C GLY A 395 29.74 3.55 28.41
N ALA A 396 29.23 4.25 29.42
CA ALA A 396 28.02 5.03 29.34
C ALA A 396 28.42 6.51 29.44
N VAL A 397 28.32 7.23 28.33
CA VAL A 397 28.50 8.69 28.30
C VAL A 397 27.13 9.28 28.61
N SER A 398 26.99 9.92 29.77
CA SER A 398 25.77 10.66 30.11
C SER A 398 25.92 12.08 29.55
N ASP A 399 25.11 12.43 28.57
CA ASP A 399 25.10 13.78 27.98
C ASP A 399 24.37 14.77 28.92
N THR A 400 23.38 14.26 29.67
CA THR A 400 22.65 14.93 30.75
C THR A 400 22.28 13.94 31.85
N ASP A 401 21.80 14.39 33.03
CA ASP A 401 21.41 13.50 34.14
C ASP A 401 20.34 12.46 33.76
N LYS A 402 19.57 12.69 32.69
CA LYS A 402 18.44 11.84 32.28
C LYS A 402 18.72 10.94 31.09
N GLU A 403 19.62 11.34 30.20
CA GLU A 403 19.89 10.61 28.95
C GLU A 403 21.26 9.95 28.96
N THR A 404 21.31 8.70 28.51
CA THR A 404 22.51 7.88 28.48
C THR A 404 22.78 7.45 27.06
N ILE A 405 24.00 7.72 26.60
CA ILE A 405 24.55 7.21 25.34
C ILE A 405 25.52 6.08 25.69
N LEU A 406 25.33 4.91 25.09
CA LEU A 406 26.22 3.79 25.25
C LEU A 406 27.19 3.72 24.07
N GLU A 407 28.46 3.50 24.38
CA GLU A 407 29.49 3.23 23.39
C GLU A 407 30.00 1.81 23.59
N GLY A 408 30.27 1.10 22.49
CA GLY A 408 30.69 -0.29 22.56
C GLY A 408 31.32 -0.80 21.28
N THR A 409 31.69 -2.07 21.31
CA THR A 409 32.01 -2.83 20.11
C THR A 409 31.01 -3.93 19.89
N PHE A 410 30.72 -4.17 18.61
CA PHE A 410 29.86 -5.22 18.13
C PHE A 410 30.67 -6.10 17.18
N ASP A 411 30.65 -7.40 17.43
CA ASP A 411 31.30 -8.40 16.60
C ASP A 411 30.26 -9.39 16.08
N THR A 412 30.30 -9.70 14.78
CA THR A 412 29.41 -10.68 14.15
C THR A 412 30.08 -11.34 12.95
N GLN A 413 29.67 -12.57 12.66
CA GLN A 413 30.06 -13.29 11.45
C GLN A 413 29.17 -12.91 10.25
N GLU A 414 28.04 -12.24 10.50
CA GLU A 414 27.09 -11.86 9.46
C GLU A 414 27.62 -10.70 8.62
N ARG A 415 27.45 -10.80 7.29
CA ARG A 415 27.84 -9.72 6.37
C ARG A 415 26.71 -8.71 6.28
N PHE A 416 26.95 -7.49 6.75
CA PHE A 416 26.02 -6.38 6.59
C PHE A 416 26.75 -5.05 6.38
N THR A 417 26.11 -4.17 5.61
CA THR A 417 26.50 -2.77 5.43
C THR A 417 25.43 -1.87 6.06
N CYS A 418 25.85 -0.75 6.65
CA CYS A 418 24.92 0.25 7.17
C CYS A 418 25.17 1.55 6.42
N ALA A 419 24.14 2.13 5.82
CA ALA A 419 24.25 3.49 5.33
C ALA A 419 24.47 4.45 6.51
N ARG A 420 25.01 5.64 6.22
CA ARG A 420 25.35 6.66 7.23
C ARG A 420 24.22 6.98 8.21
N ASN A 421 22.97 6.92 7.74
CA ASN A 421 21.79 7.28 8.52
C ASN A 421 21.00 6.07 9.03
N ASP A 422 21.45 4.85 8.74
CA ASP A 422 20.82 3.65 9.26
C ASP A 422 21.11 3.52 10.75
N LEU A 423 20.16 2.90 11.46
CA LEU A 423 20.39 2.46 12.83
C LEU A 423 20.57 0.94 12.84
N VAL A 424 21.17 0.43 13.89
CA VAL A 424 21.20 -1.00 14.19
C VAL A 424 20.48 -1.18 15.51
N TRP A 425 19.40 -1.94 15.48
CA TRP A 425 18.71 -2.39 16.67
C TRP A 425 19.49 -3.55 17.29
N LEU A 426 19.73 -3.48 18.60
CA LEU A 426 20.40 -4.50 19.40
C LEU A 426 19.53 -4.84 20.61
N ARG A 427 19.26 -6.12 20.85
CA ARG A 427 18.50 -6.56 22.02
C ARG A 427 19.40 -7.25 23.05
N LEU A 428 19.79 -6.52 24.08
CA LEU A 428 20.63 -7.05 25.15
C LEU A 428 19.79 -7.72 26.23
N THR A 429 20.34 -8.72 26.91
CA THR A 429 19.77 -9.23 28.17
C THR A 429 20.67 -8.78 29.31
N VAL A 430 20.16 -7.93 30.20
CA VAL A 430 20.90 -7.39 31.34
C VAL A 430 20.12 -7.70 32.62
N ARG A 431 20.70 -8.54 33.49
CA ARG A 431 20.03 -9.05 34.72
C ARG A 431 18.64 -9.64 34.40
N ASP A 432 18.59 -10.54 33.41
CA ASP A 432 17.38 -11.22 32.92
C ASP A 432 16.28 -10.31 32.34
N LYS A 433 16.58 -9.02 32.12
CA LYS A 433 15.68 -8.08 31.48
C LYS A 433 16.16 -7.76 30.06
N PRO A 434 15.29 -7.87 29.03
CA PRO A 434 15.63 -7.41 27.70
C PRO A 434 15.75 -5.88 27.66
N VAL A 435 16.71 -5.38 26.90
CA VAL A 435 16.97 -3.95 26.67
C VAL A 435 17.17 -3.74 25.18
N ASP A 436 16.32 -2.93 24.57
CA ASP A 436 16.45 -2.56 23.17
C ASP A 436 17.29 -1.27 23.04
N LEU A 437 18.35 -1.36 22.25
CA LEU A 437 19.23 -0.25 21.91
C LEU A 437 19.13 0.03 20.42
N TYR A 438 19.25 1.31 20.05
CA TYR A 438 19.41 1.72 18.65
C TYR A 438 20.74 2.44 18.50
N ALA A 439 21.61 1.93 17.62
CA ALA A 439 22.97 2.40 17.50
C ALA A 439 23.39 2.75 16.08
N ARG A 440 24.25 3.76 15.97
CA ARG A 440 24.98 4.08 14.74
C ARG A 440 26.34 3.43 14.78
N PHE A 441 26.75 2.87 13.65
CA PHE A 441 28.01 2.19 13.49
C PHE A 441 29.01 3.12 12.79
N ASP A 442 30.23 3.15 13.30
CA ASP A 442 31.32 3.93 12.71
C ASP A 442 32.15 3.03 11.79
N GLU A 443 32.02 3.23 10.48
CA GLU A 443 32.80 2.49 9.48
C GLU A 443 34.25 2.98 9.37
N GLN A 444 34.57 4.19 9.85
CA GLN A 444 35.91 4.78 9.73
C GLN A 444 36.85 4.37 10.86
N ALA A 445 36.31 3.88 11.97
CA ALA A 445 37.10 3.37 13.08
C ALA A 445 37.69 1.99 12.74
N ALA A 446 38.88 1.97 12.12
CA ALA A 446 39.61 0.75 11.81
C ALA A 446 39.74 -0.17 13.04
N MET A 447 39.16 -1.36 12.96
CA MET A 447 39.31 -2.45 13.93
C MET A 447 39.56 -3.77 13.18
N ALA A 448 39.79 -4.86 13.93
CA ALA A 448 39.95 -6.18 13.35
C ALA A 448 38.73 -6.54 12.47
N SER A 449 38.96 -7.30 11.40
CA SER A 449 37.91 -7.70 10.46
C SER A 449 36.71 -8.34 11.19
N GLY A 450 35.54 -7.69 11.13
CA GLY A 450 34.30 -8.15 11.78
C GLY A 450 33.87 -7.34 13.01
N GLU A 451 34.80 -6.67 13.69
CA GLU A 451 34.49 -5.82 14.83
C GLU A 451 34.15 -4.40 14.38
N LYS A 452 32.98 -3.88 14.77
CA LYS A 452 32.54 -2.51 14.48
C LYS A 452 32.29 -1.74 15.77
N ARG A 453 32.67 -0.45 15.80
CA ARG A 453 32.32 0.43 16.92
C ARG A 453 30.92 0.95 16.71
N PHE A 454 30.17 1.08 17.81
CA PHE A 454 28.86 1.68 17.77
C PHE A 454 28.69 2.70 18.89
N ARG A 455 27.77 3.65 18.63
CA ARG A 455 27.27 4.63 19.59
C ARG A 455 25.75 4.62 19.53
N THR A 456 25.09 4.46 20.67
CA THR A 456 23.62 4.49 20.70
C THR A 456 23.09 5.90 20.47
N VAL A 457 21.84 5.99 20.04
CA VAL A 457 21.04 7.22 20.24
C VAL A 457 20.85 7.46 21.75
N PRO A 458 20.52 8.68 22.19
CA PRO A 458 20.21 8.95 23.60
C PRO A 458 19.02 8.11 24.11
N HIS A 459 19.23 7.38 25.21
CA HIS A 459 18.18 6.59 25.87
C HIS A 459 17.92 7.06 27.30
N GLN A 460 16.67 6.98 27.74
CA GLN A 460 16.29 7.17 29.13
C GLN A 460 16.12 5.81 29.80
N PHE A 461 17.07 5.46 30.66
CA PHE A 461 17.01 4.23 31.46
C PHE A 461 16.59 4.54 32.90
N SER A 462 15.91 3.58 33.55
CA SER A 462 15.74 3.62 35.00
C SER A 462 17.09 3.58 35.71
N THR A 463 17.16 4.10 36.94
CA THR A 463 18.40 4.13 37.74
C THR A 463 18.99 2.72 37.90
N ASP A 464 18.14 1.74 38.18
CA ASP A 464 18.55 0.34 38.35
C ASP A 464 19.15 -0.24 37.05
N LEU A 465 18.50 0.02 35.91
CA LEU A 465 18.97 -0.48 34.62
C LEU A 465 20.27 0.22 34.20
N ARG A 466 20.38 1.53 34.46
CA ARG A 466 21.61 2.30 34.21
C ARG A 466 22.78 1.75 35.03
N SER A 467 22.56 1.41 36.31
CA SER A 467 23.57 0.75 37.14
C SER A 467 23.95 -0.61 36.56
N ALA A 468 22.97 -1.42 36.17
CA ALA A 468 23.22 -2.75 35.61
C ALA A 468 24.01 -2.69 34.28
N LEU A 469 23.73 -1.71 33.43
CA LEU A 469 24.48 -1.47 32.18
C LEU A 469 25.93 -1.02 32.46
N LYS A 470 26.16 -0.22 33.51
CA LYS A 470 27.51 0.15 33.95
C LYS A 470 28.28 -1.07 34.46
N ASP A 471 27.65 -1.92 35.27
CA ASP A 471 28.26 -3.14 35.79
C ASP A 471 28.59 -4.14 34.65
N ALA A 472 27.79 -4.13 33.58
CA ALA A 472 28.03 -4.94 32.39
C ALA A 472 29.14 -4.40 31.47
N ALA A 473 29.69 -3.20 31.74
CA ALA A 473 30.76 -2.64 30.92
C ALA A 473 32.01 -3.53 30.94
N GLY A 474 32.59 -3.77 29.78
CA GLY A 474 33.74 -4.65 29.56
C GLY A 474 33.38 -6.13 29.40
N ILE A 475 32.19 -6.57 29.84
CA ILE A 475 31.75 -7.97 29.74
C ILE A 475 31.22 -8.23 28.32
N PRO A 476 31.69 -9.28 27.61
CA PRO A 476 31.12 -9.66 26.32
C PRO A 476 29.73 -10.30 26.51
N LEU A 477 28.70 -9.64 25.97
CA LEU A 477 27.33 -10.13 25.90
C LEU A 477 27.16 -10.89 24.58
N GLY A 478 27.15 -12.22 24.63
CA GLY A 478 27.00 -13.08 23.45
C GLY A 478 25.55 -13.30 23.02
N ASN A 479 25.35 -13.82 21.81
CA ASN A 479 24.05 -14.14 21.22
C ASN A 479 23.06 -12.96 21.19
N VAL A 480 23.57 -11.73 21.08
CA VAL A 480 22.75 -10.53 20.97
C VAL A 480 22.12 -10.51 19.58
N PRO A 481 20.78 -10.60 19.45
CA PRO A 481 20.13 -10.40 18.18
C PRO A 481 20.30 -8.95 17.73
N PHE A 482 20.50 -8.77 16.43
CA PHE A 482 20.58 -7.46 15.81
C PHE A 482 19.79 -7.40 14.51
N GLU A 483 19.42 -6.19 14.11
CA GLU A 483 18.85 -5.91 12.81
C GLU A 483 19.18 -4.48 12.38
N VAL A 484 19.49 -4.28 11.10
CA VAL A 484 19.64 -2.95 10.52
C VAL A 484 18.26 -2.33 10.35
N VAL A 485 18.08 -1.12 10.86
CA VAL A 485 16.89 -0.30 10.69
C VAL A 485 17.24 0.77 9.65
N PRO A 486 16.98 0.52 8.36
CA PRO A 486 17.32 1.48 7.32
C PRO A 486 16.49 2.77 7.47
N LEU A 487 17.09 3.90 7.13
CA LEU A 487 16.33 5.14 7.04
C LEU A 487 15.52 5.17 5.73
N LEU A 488 14.30 4.62 5.78
CA LEU A 488 13.37 4.58 4.66
C LEU A 488 12.37 5.74 4.75
N THR A 489 12.31 6.55 3.70
CA THR A 489 11.39 7.70 3.59
C THR A 489 10.63 7.64 2.26
N SER A 490 9.90 8.71 1.91
CA SER A 490 9.09 8.79 0.68
C SER A 490 9.80 8.51 -0.65
N PRO A 491 11.14 8.59 -0.83
CA PRO A 491 11.78 8.13 -2.06
C PRO A 491 11.56 6.63 -2.31
N GLN A 492 11.33 5.81 -1.29
CA GLN A 492 10.90 4.42 -1.51
C GLN A 492 9.51 4.35 -2.15
N ASP A 493 8.60 5.23 -1.76
CA ASP A 493 7.28 5.35 -2.41
C ASP A 493 7.44 5.86 -3.84
N MET A 494 8.39 6.77 -4.09
CA MET A 494 8.75 7.23 -5.44
C MET A 494 9.26 6.08 -6.32
N TYR A 495 10.11 5.21 -5.79
CA TYR A 495 10.56 4.00 -6.50
C TYR A 495 9.36 3.13 -6.90
N ALA A 496 8.44 2.86 -5.97
CA ALA A 496 7.24 2.08 -6.25
C ALA A 496 6.36 2.74 -7.33
N LEU A 497 6.24 4.08 -7.32
CA LEU A 497 5.57 4.84 -8.38
C LEU A 497 6.33 4.78 -9.72
N GLY A 498 7.66 4.70 -9.71
CA GLY A 498 8.49 4.42 -10.89
C GLY A 498 8.17 3.06 -11.51
N VAL A 499 8.10 2.01 -10.69
CA VAL A 499 7.69 0.67 -11.10
C VAL A 499 6.25 0.66 -11.64
N LEU A 500 5.33 1.37 -10.98
CA LEU A 500 3.96 1.56 -11.47
C LEU A 500 3.95 2.29 -12.83
N GLY A 501 4.81 3.28 -13.02
CA GLY A 501 5.00 3.98 -14.29
C GLY A 501 5.49 3.05 -15.41
N VAL A 502 6.45 2.18 -15.12
CA VAL A 502 6.90 1.11 -16.03
C VAL A 502 5.73 0.19 -16.40
N ARG A 503 4.99 -0.30 -15.41
CA ARG A 503 3.79 -1.15 -15.64
C ARG A 503 2.74 -0.46 -16.49
N THR A 504 2.60 0.86 -16.31
CA THR A 504 1.63 1.68 -17.01
C THR A 504 2.00 1.84 -18.49
N LEU A 505 3.26 2.20 -18.77
CA LEU A 505 3.67 2.73 -20.07
C LEU A 505 4.49 1.77 -20.94
N LEU A 506 5.14 0.76 -20.33
CA LEU A 506 6.14 -0.09 -21.00
C LEU A 506 5.78 -1.58 -21.00
N VAL A 507 4.63 -1.96 -20.42
CA VAL A 507 4.20 -3.36 -20.35
C VAL A 507 2.98 -3.60 -21.24
N ASN A 508 3.08 -4.61 -22.11
CA ASN A 508 1.98 -5.13 -22.90
C ASN A 508 1.93 -6.67 -22.83
N ARG A 509 1.33 -7.34 -23.82
CA ARG A 509 1.24 -8.81 -23.86
C ARG A 509 2.55 -9.50 -24.23
N ASP A 510 3.48 -8.77 -24.86
CA ASP A 510 4.71 -9.34 -25.42
C ASP A 510 5.89 -9.22 -24.44
N ASN A 511 5.70 -8.60 -23.28
CA ASN A 511 6.70 -8.54 -22.21
C ASN A 511 6.04 -8.57 -20.81
N THR A 512 6.86 -8.71 -19.78
CA THR A 512 6.42 -8.71 -18.38
C THR A 512 6.99 -7.49 -17.66
N LEU A 513 6.40 -7.13 -16.52
CA LEU A 513 6.89 -6.03 -15.69
C LEU A 513 8.36 -6.19 -15.29
N PRO A 514 8.84 -7.38 -14.83
CA PRO A 514 10.27 -7.55 -14.51
C PRO A 514 11.19 -7.26 -15.70
N VAL A 515 10.81 -7.71 -16.91
CA VAL A 515 11.61 -7.47 -18.13
C VAL A 515 11.63 -5.98 -18.48
N ALA A 516 10.47 -5.32 -18.52
CA ALA A 516 10.41 -3.88 -18.82
C ALA A 516 11.16 -3.04 -17.78
N LEU A 517 11.11 -3.44 -16.51
CA LEU A 517 11.81 -2.77 -15.42
C LEU A 517 13.32 -2.93 -15.56
N ASP A 518 13.83 -4.13 -15.84
CA ASP A 518 15.27 -4.34 -16.03
C ASP A 518 15.82 -3.59 -17.26
N GLU A 519 15.06 -3.53 -18.35
CA GLU A 519 15.41 -2.73 -19.53
C GLU A 519 15.49 -1.24 -19.18
N LEU A 520 14.50 -0.69 -18.45
CA LEU A 520 14.54 0.71 -18.04
C LEU A 520 15.71 0.99 -17.07
N LEU A 521 15.99 0.10 -16.12
CA LEU A 521 17.12 0.23 -15.21
C LEU A 521 18.46 0.07 -15.94
N SER A 522 18.52 -0.72 -17.00
CA SER A 522 19.68 -0.82 -17.89
C SER A 522 19.91 0.49 -18.64
N LEU A 523 18.86 1.13 -19.13
CA LEU A 523 18.94 2.47 -19.73
C LEU A 523 19.44 3.49 -18.70
N ALA A 524 18.92 3.47 -17.46
CA ALA A 524 19.37 4.36 -16.39
C ALA A 524 20.87 4.19 -16.07
N ARG A 525 21.36 2.95 -16.00
CA ARG A 525 22.80 2.66 -15.83
C ARG A 525 23.64 3.21 -16.98
N GLN A 526 23.18 3.05 -18.23
CA GLN A 526 23.89 3.61 -19.38
C GLN A 526 23.94 5.15 -19.34
N LEU A 527 22.83 5.79 -18.97
CA LEU A 527 22.74 7.24 -18.78
C LEU A 527 23.67 7.76 -17.68
N GLN A 528 23.88 6.98 -16.62
CA GLN A 528 24.83 7.30 -15.55
C GLN A 528 26.28 7.24 -16.05
N VAL A 529 26.62 6.22 -16.85
CA VAL A 529 27.97 6.08 -17.43
C VAL A 529 28.25 7.22 -18.42
N GLU A 530 27.25 7.61 -19.21
CA GLU A 530 27.33 8.68 -20.20
C GLU A 530 26.82 10.03 -19.64
N TYR A 531 26.92 10.23 -18.33
CA TYR A 531 26.42 11.46 -17.70
C TYR A 531 27.23 12.67 -18.14
N ASP A 532 26.50 13.68 -18.62
CA ASP A 532 27.01 15.02 -18.91
C ASP A 532 26.00 16.03 -18.34
N GLU A 533 26.47 16.90 -17.45
CA GLU A 533 25.66 17.94 -16.81
C GLU A 533 25.16 18.98 -17.82
N HIS A 534 25.87 19.15 -18.95
CA HIS A 534 25.51 20.13 -19.97
C HIS A 534 24.51 19.61 -20.99
N THR A 535 24.35 18.30 -21.12
CA THR A 535 23.42 17.69 -22.08
C THR A 535 22.13 17.26 -21.38
N PRO A 536 20.97 17.85 -21.74
CA PRO A 536 19.67 17.47 -21.17
C PRO A 536 19.41 15.96 -21.29
N LEU A 537 18.82 15.38 -20.24
CA LEU A 537 18.51 13.95 -20.16
C LEU A 537 17.77 13.42 -21.40
N ARG A 538 16.82 14.20 -21.95
CA ARG A 538 16.08 13.84 -23.17
C ARG A 538 17.02 13.60 -24.36
N GLU A 539 18.00 14.46 -24.56
CA GLU A 539 18.95 14.39 -25.68
C GLU A 539 19.93 13.23 -25.52
N ARG A 540 20.35 12.93 -24.28
CA ARG A 540 21.11 11.72 -23.97
C ARG A 540 20.32 10.45 -24.27
N ILE A 541 19.05 10.39 -23.87
CA ILE A 541 18.15 9.27 -24.21
C ILE A 541 18.03 9.13 -25.73
N ALA A 542 17.76 10.22 -26.45
CA ALA A 542 17.66 10.21 -27.91
C ALA A 542 18.93 9.64 -28.57
N THR A 543 20.11 10.05 -28.09
CA THR A 543 21.42 9.60 -28.59
C THR A 543 21.67 8.12 -28.31
N ILE A 544 21.29 7.61 -27.12
CA ILE A 544 21.36 6.19 -26.79
C ILE A 544 20.41 5.37 -27.70
N MET A 545 19.16 5.79 -27.82
CA MET A 545 18.14 5.07 -28.61
C MET A 545 18.41 5.10 -30.12
N ALA A 546 19.11 6.11 -30.62
CA ALA A 546 19.52 6.19 -32.03
C ALA A 546 20.71 5.28 -32.35
N ARG A 547 21.61 5.05 -31.39
CA ARG A 547 22.79 4.18 -31.56
C ARG A 547 22.44 2.71 -31.51
N ASP A 548 21.39 2.34 -30.78
CA ASP A 548 21.05 0.95 -30.52
C ASP A 548 19.54 0.70 -30.67
N PRO A 549 19.09 0.09 -31.80
CA PRO A 549 17.68 -0.14 -32.09
C PRO A 549 16.96 -0.98 -31.04
N ARG A 550 17.67 -1.83 -30.27
CA ARG A 550 17.04 -2.68 -29.25
C ARG A 550 16.26 -1.88 -28.21
N TRP A 551 16.68 -0.63 -27.94
CA TRP A 551 15.96 0.23 -27.01
C TRP A 551 14.58 0.62 -27.52
N GLN A 552 14.41 0.79 -28.83
CA GLN A 552 13.09 1.06 -29.41
C GLN A 552 12.21 -0.18 -29.37
N ASP A 553 12.78 -1.36 -29.55
CA ASP A 553 12.04 -2.62 -29.46
C ASP A 553 11.61 -2.93 -28.01
N SER A 554 12.47 -2.66 -27.03
CA SER A 554 12.19 -2.92 -25.61
C SER A 554 11.36 -1.83 -24.94
N LEU A 555 11.64 -0.55 -25.22
CA LEU A 555 11.10 0.61 -24.50
C LEU A 555 10.31 1.56 -25.41
N GLY A 556 9.88 1.11 -26.59
CA GLY A 556 9.14 1.95 -27.54
C GLY A 556 7.65 2.13 -27.23
N PRO A 557 6.98 3.11 -27.86
CA PRO A 557 5.58 3.44 -27.59
C PRO A 557 4.59 2.34 -28.00
N HIS A 558 4.99 1.38 -28.85
CA HIS A 558 4.15 0.24 -29.22
C HIS A 558 3.70 -0.60 -28.00
N ARG A 559 4.40 -0.49 -26.86
CA ARG A 559 4.05 -1.10 -25.56
C ARG A 559 2.80 -0.52 -24.90
N LEU A 560 2.26 0.59 -25.41
CA LEU A 560 1.04 1.20 -24.86
C LEU A 560 -0.21 0.35 -25.13
N LEU A 561 -0.22 -0.40 -26.23
CA LEU A 561 -1.33 -1.23 -26.66
C LEU A 561 -1.05 -2.72 -26.41
N ARG A 562 -2.12 -3.46 -26.14
CA ARG A 562 -2.09 -4.93 -26.00
C ARG A 562 -2.16 -5.61 -27.36
N GLN A 563 -2.79 -4.98 -28.36
CA GLN A 563 -2.68 -5.41 -29.75
C GLN A 563 -1.27 -5.16 -30.28
N SER A 564 -0.68 -6.14 -30.97
CA SER A 564 0.63 -5.97 -31.62
C SER A 564 0.58 -4.81 -32.62
N MET A 565 1.61 -3.98 -32.53
CA MET A 565 1.90 -2.85 -33.41
C MET A 565 3.40 -2.88 -33.67
N ASP A 566 3.78 -2.62 -34.92
CA ASP A 566 5.19 -2.52 -35.28
C ASP A 566 5.85 -1.32 -34.58
N PRO A 567 7.08 -1.46 -34.03
CA PRO A 567 7.76 -0.36 -33.34
C PRO A 567 7.93 0.91 -34.19
N ALA A 568 8.18 0.78 -35.50
CA ALA A 568 8.29 1.92 -36.41
C ALA A 568 6.93 2.57 -36.65
N GLU A 569 5.86 1.78 -36.83
CA GLU A 569 4.48 2.30 -36.93
C GLU A 569 4.12 3.14 -35.70
N ALA A 570 4.43 2.67 -34.48
CA ALA A 570 4.15 3.41 -33.26
C ALA A 570 4.97 4.71 -33.13
N ARG A 571 6.22 4.70 -33.60
CA ARG A 571 7.12 5.85 -33.59
C ARG A 571 6.67 6.94 -34.57
N ASP A 572 6.06 6.57 -35.68
CA ASP A 572 5.48 7.54 -36.63
C ASP A 572 4.24 8.24 -36.05
N LEU A 573 3.56 7.62 -35.08
CA LEU A 573 2.33 8.13 -34.46
C LEU A 573 2.58 8.96 -33.20
N ILE A 574 3.63 8.65 -32.43
CA ILE A 574 3.99 9.36 -31.20
C ILE A 574 5.31 10.10 -31.43
N PRO A 575 5.34 11.45 -31.31
CA PRO A 575 6.57 12.21 -31.49
C PRO A 575 7.70 11.71 -30.58
N ALA A 576 8.88 11.46 -31.17
CA ALA A 576 10.02 10.91 -30.46
C ALA A 576 10.42 11.74 -29.23
N GLU A 577 10.43 13.07 -29.35
CA GLU A 577 10.74 13.97 -28.23
C GLU A 577 9.79 13.81 -27.05
N LEU A 578 8.49 13.60 -27.32
CA LEU A 578 7.50 13.34 -26.27
C LEU A 578 7.78 12.01 -25.59
N TRP A 579 8.11 10.96 -26.37
CA TRP A 579 8.43 9.65 -25.83
C TRP A 579 9.72 9.66 -24.99
N TYR A 580 10.74 10.39 -25.43
CA TYR A 580 11.97 10.55 -24.65
C TYR A 580 11.74 11.34 -23.36
N ASP A 581 10.84 12.33 -23.34
CA ASP A 581 10.41 12.99 -22.11
C ASP A 581 9.67 12.03 -21.16
N VAL A 582 8.89 11.08 -21.69
CA VAL A 582 8.25 10.00 -20.90
C VAL A 582 9.31 9.12 -20.26
N LEU A 583 10.27 8.61 -21.03
CA LEU A 583 11.35 7.77 -20.50
C LEU A 583 12.22 8.53 -19.49
N ALA A 584 12.54 9.79 -19.76
CA ALA A 584 13.25 10.67 -18.84
C ALA A 584 12.49 10.80 -17.51
N THR A 585 11.17 11.00 -17.56
CA THR A 585 10.35 11.09 -16.35
C THR A 585 10.38 9.78 -15.55
N LEU A 586 10.32 8.62 -16.22
CA LEU A 586 10.40 7.33 -15.55
C LEU A 586 11.78 7.08 -14.90
N VAL A 587 12.89 7.35 -15.61
CA VAL A 587 14.25 7.19 -15.06
C VAL A 587 14.43 8.00 -13.78
N ARG A 588 13.89 9.22 -13.72
CA ARG A 588 14.03 10.10 -12.55
C ARG A 588 13.31 9.58 -11.29
N LEU A 589 12.37 8.64 -11.43
CA LEU A 589 11.61 8.07 -10.31
C LEU A 589 12.37 6.99 -9.53
N PHE A 590 13.58 6.60 -9.95
CA PHE A 590 14.36 5.55 -9.29
C PHE A 590 15.49 6.16 -8.44
N PRO A 591 15.31 6.29 -7.11
CA PRO A 591 16.34 6.87 -6.25
C PRO A 591 17.67 6.12 -6.35
N GLY A 592 18.76 6.86 -6.47
CA GLY A 592 20.11 6.30 -6.55
C GLY A 592 20.45 5.59 -7.87
N ALA A 593 19.59 5.65 -8.90
CA ALA A 593 19.90 5.08 -10.21
C ALA A 593 20.98 5.87 -10.98
N GLY A 594 21.19 7.14 -10.62
CA GLY A 594 22.19 8.03 -11.22
C GLY A 594 21.94 9.50 -10.87
N PRO A 595 22.81 10.42 -11.33
CA PRO A 595 22.72 11.86 -11.01
C PRO A 595 21.41 12.53 -11.46
N ASP A 596 20.74 11.95 -12.46
CA ASP A 596 19.46 12.45 -12.96
C ASP A 596 18.27 12.15 -12.04
N SER A 597 18.41 11.22 -11.08
CA SER A 597 17.32 10.81 -10.17
C SER A 597 16.82 11.97 -9.32
N HIS A 598 15.52 12.02 -9.02
CA HIS A 598 14.98 13.05 -8.12
C HIS A 598 15.51 12.96 -6.69
N CYS A 599 15.89 11.76 -6.26
CA CYS A 599 16.45 11.47 -4.95
C CYS A 599 17.76 10.68 -5.10
N ARG A 600 18.78 11.02 -4.30
CA ARG A 600 20.09 10.34 -4.31
C ARG A 600 20.03 8.94 -3.72
N ASP A 601 19.18 8.74 -2.71
CA ASP A 601 18.97 7.46 -2.04
C ASP A 601 17.56 7.42 -1.39
N PHE A 602 17.27 6.35 -0.64
CA PHE A 602 15.96 6.16 0.00
C PHE A 602 15.71 7.02 1.25
N ALA A 603 16.75 7.72 1.73
CA ALA A 603 16.71 8.66 2.84
C ALA A 603 16.67 10.14 2.40
N ASP A 604 16.83 10.41 1.10
CA ASP A 604 16.95 11.77 0.52
C ASP A 604 15.59 12.49 0.43
N ALA A 605 14.98 12.73 1.59
CA ALA A 605 13.76 13.50 1.74
C ALA A 605 13.96 14.63 2.77
N PRO A 606 13.40 15.84 2.55
CA PRO A 606 13.51 16.92 3.52
C PRO A 606 12.82 16.58 4.85
N SER A 607 13.49 16.85 5.98
CA SER A 607 12.91 16.71 7.31
C SER A 607 11.64 17.55 7.45
N GLY A 608 10.54 16.95 7.91
CA GLY A 608 9.23 17.61 8.05
C GLY A 608 8.56 17.99 6.73
N GLY A 609 9.08 17.53 5.59
CA GLY A 609 8.59 17.85 4.25
C GLY A 609 8.76 16.69 3.28
N ILE A 610 8.63 15.45 3.75
CA ILE A 610 8.96 14.24 2.97
C ILE A 610 8.12 14.10 1.68
N HIS A 611 6.95 14.75 1.62
CA HIS A 611 6.09 14.83 0.44
C HIS A 611 6.67 15.71 -0.69
N ARG A 612 7.53 16.68 -0.40
CA ARG A 612 8.00 17.67 -1.38
C ARG A 612 8.81 17.06 -2.52
N ILE A 613 9.35 15.86 -2.33
CA ILE A 613 10.06 15.13 -3.40
C ILE A 613 9.14 14.83 -4.61
N PHE A 614 7.82 14.82 -4.42
CA PHE A 614 6.84 14.57 -5.49
C PHE A 614 6.51 15.82 -6.31
N ASP A 615 6.78 17.03 -5.81
CA ASP A 615 6.49 18.29 -6.52
C ASP A 615 7.12 18.36 -7.93
N PRO A 616 8.43 18.10 -8.11
CA PRO A 616 9.03 18.12 -9.44
C PRO A 616 8.48 17.00 -10.36
N VAL A 617 8.10 15.86 -9.78
CA VAL A 617 7.48 14.76 -10.53
C VAL A 617 6.12 15.17 -11.08
N LEU A 618 5.27 15.73 -10.23
CA LEU A 618 3.93 16.20 -10.61
C LEU A 618 4.00 17.27 -11.70
N LYS A 619 4.99 18.16 -11.62
CA LYS A 619 5.24 19.15 -12.68
C LYS A 619 5.61 18.47 -14.01
N ASN A 620 6.56 17.54 -14.01
CA ASN A 620 6.99 16.84 -15.23
C ASN A 620 5.84 16.04 -15.86
N VAL A 621 5.06 15.31 -15.05
CA VAL A 621 3.89 14.57 -15.53
C VAL A 621 2.80 15.53 -16.03
N GLY A 622 2.59 16.67 -15.37
CA GLY A 622 1.70 17.73 -15.84
C GLY A 622 2.08 18.24 -17.24
N ASP A 623 3.37 18.51 -17.46
CA ASP A 623 3.89 18.92 -18.77
C ASP A 623 3.64 17.85 -19.84
N LEU A 624 3.81 16.57 -19.51
CA LEU A 624 3.50 15.43 -20.39
C LEU A 624 1.99 15.30 -20.68
N ILE A 625 1.12 15.56 -19.71
CA ILE A 625 -0.34 15.57 -19.91
C ILE A 625 -0.73 16.67 -20.89
N VAL A 626 -0.16 17.88 -20.77
CA VAL A 626 -0.44 18.99 -21.69
C VAL A 626 0.03 18.64 -23.11
N LYS A 627 1.26 18.11 -23.26
CA LYS A 627 1.81 17.70 -24.56
C LYS A 627 1.04 16.55 -25.20
N SER A 628 0.66 15.52 -24.45
CA SER A 628 -0.11 14.39 -24.99
C SER A 628 -1.54 14.78 -25.36
N ARG A 629 -2.16 15.71 -24.62
CA ARG A 629 -3.50 16.22 -24.94
C ARG A 629 -3.55 16.93 -26.28
N SER A 630 -2.49 17.66 -26.67
CA SER A 630 -2.46 18.35 -27.96
C SER A 630 -2.56 17.38 -29.12
N LEU A 631 -2.04 16.15 -28.99
CA LEU A 631 -2.16 15.12 -30.02
C LEU A 631 -3.61 14.64 -30.26
N ILE A 632 -4.50 14.84 -29.29
CA ILE A 632 -5.89 14.34 -29.35
C ILE A 632 -6.84 15.39 -29.93
N VAL A 633 -6.61 16.67 -29.61
CA VAL A 633 -7.51 17.79 -29.95
C VAL A 633 -7.20 18.39 -31.32
N ILE A 634 -6.08 18.02 -31.96
CA ILE A 634 -5.76 18.47 -33.32
C ILE A 634 -6.69 17.79 -34.33
N ASP A 635 -7.20 18.58 -35.28
CA ASP A 635 -8.01 18.09 -36.40
C ASP A 635 -7.17 17.11 -37.24
N TRP A 636 -7.48 15.82 -37.11
CA TRP A 636 -6.79 14.73 -37.80
C TRP A 636 -6.86 14.90 -39.33
N ARG A 637 -7.84 15.63 -39.86
CA ARG A 637 -7.89 15.98 -41.29
C ARG A 637 -6.71 16.87 -41.69
N PHE A 638 -6.37 17.85 -40.88
CA PHE A 638 -5.27 18.78 -41.13
C PHE A 638 -3.91 18.05 -41.14
N ASN A 639 -3.71 17.10 -40.22
CA ASN A 639 -2.49 16.29 -40.19
C ASN A 639 -2.42 15.25 -41.32
N ARG A 640 -3.54 14.66 -41.76
CA ARG A 640 -3.53 13.78 -42.95
C ARG A 640 -3.18 14.54 -44.21
N GLU A 641 -3.66 15.77 -44.39
CA GLU A 641 -3.28 16.62 -45.52
C GLU A 641 -1.78 16.94 -45.49
N ILE A 642 -1.25 17.34 -44.33
CA ILE A 642 0.19 17.60 -44.18
C ILE A 642 1.02 16.34 -44.43
N HIS A 643 0.66 15.18 -43.86
CA HIS A 643 1.37 13.92 -44.11
C HIS A 643 1.20 13.39 -45.54
N ALA A 644 0.09 13.69 -46.23
CA ALA A 644 -0.09 13.35 -47.64
C ALA A 644 0.81 14.23 -48.53
N VAL A 645 0.88 15.53 -48.23
CA VAL A 645 1.77 16.49 -48.91
C VAL A 645 3.24 16.13 -48.68
N LEU A 646 3.64 15.84 -47.44
CA LEU A 646 5.01 15.43 -47.12
C LEU A 646 5.40 14.11 -47.79
N ARG A 647 4.48 13.14 -47.92
CA ARG A 647 4.73 11.92 -48.69
C ARG A 647 4.82 12.17 -50.19
N GLN A 648 4.00 13.06 -50.75
CA GLN A 648 4.10 13.48 -52.15
C GLN A 648 5.45 14.15 -52.46
N ILE A 649 5.94 14.98 -51.55
CA ILE A 649 7.24 15.64 -51.66
C ILE A 649 8.38 14.62 -51.49
N GLY A 650 8.31 13.75 -50.47
CA GLY A 650 9.33 12.73 -50.19
C GLY A 650 9.45 11.61 -51.24
N LEU A 651 8.37 11.30 -51.97
CA LEU A 651 8.37 10.35 -53.09
C LEU A 651 8.77 10.99 -54.43
N GLY A 652 9.12 12.29 -54.46
CA GLY A 652 9.52 12.98 -55.69
C GLY A 652 8.39 13.19 -56.71
N ILE A 653 7.13 13.07 -56.29
CA ILE A 653 5.96 13.12 -57.20
C ILE A 653 5.56 14.59 -57.52
N GLY A 654 6.19 15.58 -56.89
CA GLY A 654 5.87 17.01 -57.05
C GLY A 654 6.69 17.80 -58.08
N ALA A 655 7.55 17.19 -58.88
CA ALA A 655 8.31 17.89 -59.92
C ALA A 655 7.80 17.54 -61.33
N ARG A 656 6.70 18.19 -61.75
CA ARG A 656 6.38 18.44 -63.15
C ARG A 656 5.73 19.81 -63.31
#